data_AF-A0A947UPL0-F1
#
_entry.id   AF-A0A947UPL0-F1
#
_cell.length_a   1.000
_cell.length_b   1.000
_cell.length_c   1.000
_cell.angle_alpha   90.00
_cell.angle_beta   90.00
_cell.angle_gamma   90.00
#
_symmetry.space_group_name_H-M   'P 1'
#
loop_
_entity.id
_entity.type
_entity.pdbx_description
1 polymer ?
#
loop_
_entity_poly.entity_id
_entity_poly.type
_entity_poly.pdbx_seq_one_letter_code
_entity_poly.pdbx_strand_id
1 'polypeptide(L)'
;MRDTTAHKNDVFLPYMRDVVRSEQSLRELNLMWRMIESSARMNYLTETKAILQTMAATRAGFDQLEYELVSSLVHEKCANVLMEIGTKAHYVIDIVVRNLYERTADVGFLATDRDLCEFVSGRQNDPEAIHTRLLAYRSKYSVYDEIMLLDKDGNVLMQIDEHAEVEGSIEPLIAQTLESDGYVETFRATDLRPGKQKALIYSQRMLDPATHAVVGMLCLCFDFETEMHGIFESHRDQDERSNMLLLDSENRVIASADPLWVPVGAIVPVNPDGSMRLFMFGGRKYLIQTFGAEGYQDYMGPPGWQGQVMVPVEVAFMEEGDRSSMPLAPSVAEGLLSHAETFSPPLYKIMQAAETIQRVVWNGQVMTAGTGDNLVQLKSVLEQISETGNRSNQLFSQSIANLYETVLSSSLRGTEFMSHLLVDLLDRNLYERANDCRWWALTPALRNALAAPVQTEAMVKDITAILTYINSLYTVYTRIFVYDTSGRIIASTLLAQIGEDRAMVGTNIGPVTLQSAMALAGEQDYHVTPFAPSPLYDARPTYVYHAAIRHPDNAKTIVGGIGIVFDAAPEFSAMLHGGLNGKAGTTAFFINRLGHIIASTDPSRPVGTLLDIDPVVLKQKNGYSTSTITIHDGCYASMGCTVTSGYREFKVSDGYQEDVIAVVFESFGEVRERVPSGNKTATTLESSSAECGGKQFATCFIDGNLYAIPAGQVLEALPGSNLLPMTMGGFEGRIGMLAYGHDNEEKKIIWVFDLGYMVRGRLTEITRGSQIIVVQHGDQSIGLLVDELHGVPEFSDELISPTPFSRHDGGTLIPQVIRANQGKVLIQVINLDYVYSTLKAGEMPCMPEPVMEDAA
;
A
#
# COMPACT_ATOMS: atom_id res chain seq x y z
N MET A 1 9.55 -24.94 21.89
CA MET A 1 9.14 -23.95 20.87
C MET A 1 10.29 -23.08 20.34
N ARG A 2 11.44 -22.94 21.04
CA ARG A 2 12.61 -22.18 20.54
C ARG A 2 13.36 -22.84 19.36
N ASP A 3 13.37 -24.18 19.25
CA ASP A 3 14.16 -24.89 18.20
C ASP A 3 13.49 -24.93 16.81
N THR A 4 12.17 -24.80 16.70
CA THR A 4 11.47 -24.96 15.41
C THR A 4 11.44 -23.68 14.57
N THR A 5 11.61 -22.51 15.16
CA THR A 5 11.70 -21.22 14.44
C THR A 5 13.12 -20.94 13.95
N ALA A 6 14.15 -21.31 14.73
CA ALA A 6 15.56 -21.16 14.34
C ALA A 6 15.86 -21.88 13.01
N HIS A 7 15.38 -23.12 12.85
CA HIS A 7 15.57 -23.89 11.61
C HIS A 7 14.83 -23.35 10.38
N LYS A 8 13.82 -22.48 10.54
CA LYS A 8 13.09 -21.90 9.39
C LYS A 8 13.83 -20.71 8.80
N ASN A 9 14.50 -19.89 9.62
CA ASN A 9 15.20 -18.69 9.15
C ASN A 9 16.46 -19.04 8.34
N ASP A 10 17.19 -20.07 8.75
CA ASP A 10 18.40 -20.55 8.06
C ASP A 10 18.14 -20.99 6.60
N VAL A 11 16.90 -21.34 6.27
CA VAL A 11 16.52 -21.77 4.91
C VAL A 11 16.53 -20.59 3.93
N PHE A 12 16.17 -19.39 4.39
CA PHE A 12 16.03 -18.20 3.56
C PHE A 12 17.26 -17.28 3.58
N LEU A 13 17.99 -17.29 4.70
CA LEU A 13 19.16 -16.44 4.93
C LEU A 13 20.17 -16.44 3.76
N PRO A 14 20.52 -17.57 3.11
CA PRO A 14 21.48 -17.58 2.00
C PRO A 14 21.09 -16.74 0.79
N TYR A 15 19.79 -16.41 0.65
CA TYR A 15 19.26 -15.64 -0.47
C TYR A 15 19.10 -14.14 -0.14
N MET A 16 19.30 -13.73 1.12
CA MET A 16 19.15 -12.34 1.59
C MET A 16 20.53 -11.73 1.91
N ARG A 17 21.22 -11.23 0.88
CA ARG A 17 22.61 -10.76 1.00
C ARG A 17 22.80 -9.63 2.02
N ASP A 18 21.86 -8.71 2.09
CA ASP A 18 21.86 -7.58 3.01
C ASP A 18 21.67 -8.05 4.47
N VAL A 19 20.75 -8.99 4.71
CA VAL A 19 20.53 -9.57 6.04
C VAL A 19 21.75 -10.35 6.50
N VAL A 20 22.40 -11.10 5.61
CA VAL A 20 23.67 -11.79 5.92
C VAL A 20 24.78 -10.82 6.30
N ARG A 21 24.89 -9.66 5.62
CA ARG A 21 25.85 -8.61 6.00
C ARG A 21 25.55 -8.03 7.39
N SER A 22 24.28 -7.82 7.71
CA SER A 22 23.85 -7.35 9.03
C SER A 22 24.15 -8.40 10.12
N GLU A 23 23.87 -9.68 9.87
CA GLU A 23 24.22 -10.78 10.78
C GLU A 23 25.73 -10.83 11.06
N GLN A 24 26.56 -10.72 10.01
CA GLN A 24 28.02 -10.68 10.15
C GLN A 24 28.49 -9.50 11.00
N SER A 25 27.93 -8.32 10.76
CA SER A 25 28.27 -7.10 11.52
C SER A 25 27.88 -7.21 13.00
N LEU A 26 26.73 -7.82 13.30
CA LEU A 26 26.29 -8.08 14.67
C LEU A 26 27.20 -9.10 15.39
N ARG A 27 27.60 -10.16 14.69
CA ARG A 27 28.55 -11.15 15.23
C ARG A 27 29.90 -10.53 15.56
N GLU A 28 30.43 -9.68 14.68
CA GLU A 28 31.67 -8.96 14.93
C GLU A 28 31.58 -8.08 16.20
N LEU A 29 30.49 -7.33 16.35
CA LEU A 29 30.24 -6.53 17.56
C LEU A 29 30.17 -7.40 18.82
N ASN A 30 29.47 -8.53 18.76
CA ASN A 30 29.32 -9.45 19.89
C ASN A 30 30.69 -10.03 20.31
N LEU A 31 31.53 -10.38 19.34
CA LEU A 31 32.91 -10.81 19.58
C LEU A 31 33.75 -9.70 20.23
N MET A 32 33.61 -8.44 19.78
CA MET A 32 34.27 -7.29 20.42
C MET A 32 33.85 -7.15 21.89
N TRP A 33 32.55 -7.20 22.19
CA TRP A 33 32.04 -7.14 23.56
C TRP A 33 32.60 -8.25 24.46
N ARG A 34 32.73 -9.48 23.95
CA ARG A 34 33.37 -10.59 24.67
C ARG A 34 34.84 -10.33 24.98
N MET A 35 35.59 -9.77 24.02
CA MET A 35 36.99 -9.42 24.23
C MET A 35 37.15 -8.31 25.29
N ILE A 36 36.30 -7.28 25.24
CA ILE A 36 36.31 -6.18 26.22
C ILE A 36 35.95 -6.70 27.61
N GLU A 37 34.90 -7.53 27.75
CA GLU A 37 34.52 -8.13 29.03
C GLU A 37 35.67 -8.97 29.63
N SER A 38 36.33 -9.80 28.80
CA SER A 38 37.47 -10.62 29.25
C SER A 38 38.63 -9.75 29.72
N SER A 39 38.94 -8.67 28.98
CA SER A 39 40.00 -7.71 29.34
C SER A 39 39.66 -6.96 30.63
N ALA A 40 38.42 -6.50 30.78
CA ALA A 40 37.94 -5.80 31.96
C ALA A 40 37.96 -6.70 33.22
N ARG A 41 37.59 -7.99 33.09
CA ARG A 41 37.68 -8.97 34.18
C ARG A 41 39.12 -9.25 34.62
N MET A 42 40.10 -9.19 33.71
CA MET A 42 41.51 -9.38 34.03
C MET A 42 42.10 -8.22 34.85
N ASN A 43 41.57 -7.00 34.70
CA ASN A 43 42.06 -5.77 35.36
C ASN A 43 41.25 -5.40 36.62
N TYR A 44 40.73 -6.40 37.36
CA TYR A 44 39.70 -6.25 38.39
C TYR A 44 40.05 -5.25 39.51
N LEU A 45 39.31 -4.14 39.59
CA LEU A 45 39.27 -3.20 40.72
C LEU A 45 37.89 -3.29 41.41
N THR A 46 37.83 -3.27 42.74
CA THR A 46 36.58 -3.41 43.52
C THR A 46 35.51 -2.37 43.14
N GLU A 47 35.94 -1.21 42.65
CA GLU A 47 35.11 -0.08 42.18
C GLU A 47 34.45 -0.33 40.80
N THR A 48 34.94 -1.31 40.01
CA THR A 48 34.42 -1.61 38.65
C THR A 48 33.34 -2.69 38.60
N LYS A 49 32.94 -3.22 39.77
CA LYS A 49 31.96 -4.32 39.86
C LYS A 49 30.61 -3.96 39.24
N ALA A 50 30.14 -2.73 39.42
CA ALA A 50 28.89 -2.25 38.82
C ALA A 50 28.99 -2.20 37.28
N ILE A 51 30.10 -1.69 36.74
CA ILE A 51 30.37 -1.60 35.30
C ILE A 51 30.40 -3.00 34.67
N LEU A 52 31.09 -3.96 35.29
CA LEU A 52 31.18 -5.34 34.82
C LEU A 52 29.81 -6.06 34.83
N GLN A 53 28.97 -5.80 35.84
CA GLN A 53 27.62 -6.36 35.90
C GLN A 53 26.72 -5.79 34.81
N THR A 54 26.77 -4.47 34.59
CA THR A 54 26.01 -3.83 33.52
C THR A 54 26.49 -4.31 32.14
N MET A 55 27.80 -4.43 31.91
CA MET A 55 28.34 -4.97 30.66
C MET A 55 27.89 -6.41 30.40
N ALA A 56 27.91 -7.28 31.41
CA ALA A 56 27.44 -8.66 31.27
C ALA A 56 25.94 -8.71 30.94
N ALA A 57 25.14 -7.85 31.56
CA ALA A 57 23.72 -7.71 31.26
C ALA A 57 23.49 -7.22 29.82
N THR A 58 24.24 -6.22 29.36
CA THR A 58 24.08 -5.71 28.00
C THR A 58 24.55 -6.69 26.94
N ARG A 59 25.62 -7.44 27.19
CA ARG A 59 26.08 -8.52 26.31
C ARG A 59 25.01 -9.62 26.16
N ALA A 60 24.40 -10.03 27.27
CA ALA A 60 23.29 -10.99 27.23
C ALA A 60 22.09 -10.45 26.44
N GLY A 61 21.86 -9.12 26.51
CA GLY A 61 20.95 -8.43 25.60
C GLY A 61 21.36 -8.60 24.14
N PHE A 62 22.59 -8.27 23.77
CA PHE A 62 23.07 -8.36 22.38
C PHE A 62 22.99 -9.76 21.78
N ASP A 63 23.34 -10.81 22.53
CA ASP A 63 23.20 -12.22 22.08
C ASP A 63 21.73 -12.54 21.69
N GLN A 64 20.76 -12.09 22.49
CA GLN A 64 19.34 -12.30 22.21
C GLN A 64 18.87 -11.46 21.01
N LEU A 65 19.39 -10.25 20.90
CA LEU A 65 19.00 -9.28 19.88
C LEU A 65 19.55 -9.60 18.50
N GLU A 66 20.75 -10.16 18.39
CA GLU A 66 21.30 -10.67 17.13
C GLU A 66 20.29 -11.64 16.49
N TYR A 67 19.82 -12.62 17.28
CA TYR A 67 18.86 -13.60 16.84
C TYR A 67 17.49 -12.97 16.53
N GLU A 68 16.95 -12.13 17.42
CA GLU A 68 15.64 -11.51 17.24
C GLU A 68 15.60 -10.55 16.03
N LEU A 69 16.66 -9.76 15.81
CA LEU A 69 16.75 -8.83 14.69
C LEU A 69 16.86 -9.58 13.36
N VAL A 70 17.78 -10.53 13.25
CA VAL A 70 17.93 -11.33 12.02
C VAL A 70 16.64 -12.09 11.74
N SER A 71 16.03 -12.70 12.75
CA SER A 71 14.73 -13.37 12.61
C SER A 71 13.63 -12.42 12.13
N SER A 72 13.59 -11.19 12.66
CA SER A 72 12.58 -10.20 12.28
C SER A 72 12.80 -9.73 10.84
N LEU A 73 14.05 -9.43 10.43
CA LEU A 73 14.40 -9.04 9.06
C LEU A 73 14.04 -10.14 8.05
N VAL A 74 14.37 -11.40 8.35
CA VAL A 74 14.02 -12.53 7.48
C VAL A 74 12.50 -12.68 7.38
N HIS A 75 11.79 -12.57 8.50
CA HIS A 75 10.34 -12.69 8.52
C HIS A 75 9.67 -11.57 7.70
N GLU A 76 10.08 -10.32 7.92
CA GLU A 76 9.57 -9.15 7.19
C GLU A 76 9.84 -9.25 5.69
N LYS A 77 11.07 -9.61 5.28
CA LYS A 77 11.36 -9.80 3.85
C LYS A 77 10.53 -10.90 3.22
N CYS A 78 10.34 -12.03 3.92
CA CYS A 78 9.49 -13.11 3.41
C CYS A 78 8.01 -12.71 3.36
N ALA A 79 7.51 -12.03 4.40
CA ALA A 79 6.15 -11.55 4.47
C ALA A 79 5.87 -10.56 3.33
N ASN A 80 6.80 -9.64 3.04
CA ASN A 80 6.70 -8.70 1.94
C ASN A 80 6.60 -9.41 0.57
N VAL A 81 7.49 -10.37 0.29
CA VAL A 81 7.42 -11.13 -0.97
C VAL A 81 6.12 -11.93 -1.08
N LEU A 82 5.72 -12.61 0.01
CA LEU A 82 4.47 -13.38 0.05
C LEU A 82 3.24 -12.49 -0.12
N MET A 83 3.25 -11.30 0.44
CA MET A 83 2.19 -10.31 0.26
C MET A 83 2.12 -9.87 -1.19
N GLU A 84 3.25 -9.51 -1.81
CA GLU A 84 3.33 -9.07 -3.20
C GLU A 84 2.79 -10.12 -4.17
N ILE A 85 3.32 -11.35 -4.11
CA ILE A 85 2.84 -12.44 -4.98
C ILE A 85 1.39 -12.82 -4.64
N GLY A 86 0.97 -12.61 -3.38
CA GLY A 86 -0.37 -12.92 -2.93
C GLY A 86 -1.41 -11.96 -3.50
N THR A 87 -1.13 -10.66 -3.50
CA THR A 87 -2.00 -9.65 -4.14
C THR A 87 -2.13 -9.93 -5.65
N LYS A 88 -1.03 -10.31 -6.32
CA LYS A 88 -1.05 -10.74 -7.74
C LYS A 88 -1.87 -12.02 -7.96
N ALA A 89 -1.77 -13.00 -7.07
CA ALA A 89 -2.51 -14.26 -7.18
C ALA A 89 -4.03 -14.07 -7.00
N HIS A 90 -4.44 -13.25 -6.01
CA HIS A 90 -5.84 -12.83 -5.85
C HIS A 90 -6.37 -12.12 -7.09
N TYR A 91 -5.60 -11.16 -7.62
CA TYR A 91 -5.95 -10.42 -8.83
C TYR A 91 -6.30 -11.35 -10.00
N VAL A 92 -5.46 -12.37 -10.27
CA VAL A 92 -5.67 -13.31 -11.38
C VAL A 92 -7.03 -13.99 -11.29
N ILE A 93 -7.39 -14.50 -10.12
CA ILE A 93 -8.64 -15.26 -9.99
C ILE A 93 -9.87 -14.35 -9.95
N ASP A 94 -9.79 -13.21 -9.26
CA ASP A 94 -10.94 -12.31 -9.11
C ASP A 94 -11.33 -11.64 -10.42
N ILE A 95 -10.35 -11.20 -11.22
CA ILE A 95 -10.63 -10.60 -12.53
C ILE A 95 -11.29 -11.63 -13.46
N VAL A 96 -10.77 -12.86 -13.49
CA VAL A 96 -11.33 -13.92 -14.32
C VAL A 96 -12.77 -14.22 -13.91
N VAL A 97 -13.04 -14.39 -12.61
CA VAL A 97 -14.40 -14.70 -12.12
C VAL A 97 -15.38 -13.58 -12.46
N ARG A 98 -14.99 -12.31 -12.27
CA ARG A 98 -15.82 -11.15 -12.61
C ARG A 98 -16.10 -11.06 -14.10
N ASN A 99 -15.08 -11.28 -14.93
CA ASN A 99 -15.23 -11.31 -16.40
C ASN A 99 -16.19 -12.42 -16.87
N LEU A 100 -16.15 -13.58 -16.22
CA LEU A 100 -16.95 -14.74 -16.58
C LEU A 100 -18.40 -14.63 -16.11
N TYR A 101 -18.67 -13.88 -15.03
CA TYR A 101 -20.02 -13.66 -14.53
C TYR A 101 -20.97 -13.11 -15.60
N GLU A 102 -20.58 -12.05 -16.31
CA GLU A 102 -21.41 -11.40 -17.33
C GLU A 102 -21.76 -12.36 -18.49
N ARG A 103 -20.91 -13.35 -18.76
CA ARG A 103 -21.13 -14.36 -19.81
C ARG A 103 -22.35 -15.24 -19.52
N THR A 104 -22.67 -15.42 -18.23
CA THR A 104 -23.85 -16.17 -17.80
C THR A 104 -25.14 -15.45 -18.17
N ALA A 105 -25.15 -14.11 -18.13
CA ALA A 105 -26.28 -13.29 -18.54
C ALA A 105 -26.32 -13.12 -20.08
N ASP A 106 -25.17 -13.00 -20.72
CA ASP A 106 -25.02 -12.90 -22.18
C ASP A 106 -25.68 -14.07 -22.91
N VAL A 107 -25.28 -15.31 -22.57
CA VAL A 107 -25.83 -16.51 -23.21
C VAL A 107 -27.33 -16.62 -22.94
N GLY A 108 -27.77 -16.25 -21.74
CA GLY A 108 -29.17 -16.27 -21.35
C GLY A 108 -30.02 -15.33 -22.18
N PHE A 109 -29.53 -14.10 -22.40
CA PHE A 109 -30.25 -13.12 -23.21
C PHE A 109 -30.22 -13.47 -24.69
N LEU A 110 -29.04 -13.79 -25.25
CA LEU A 110 -28.89 -14.07 -26.68
C LEU A 110 -29.64 -15.33 -27.11
N ALA A 111 -29.79 -16.34 -26.23
CA ALA A 111 -30.61 -17.52 -26.49
C ALA A 111 -32.12 -17.22 -26.60
N THR A 112 -32.57 -16.03 -26.21
CA THR A 112 -33.96 -15.56 -26.38
C THR A 112 -34.16 -14.67 -27.59
N ASP A 113 -33.11 -14.43 -28.38
CA ASP A 113 -33.18 -13.61 -29.58
C ASP A 113 -34.14 -14.21 -30.61
N ARG A 114 -35.15 -13.43 -31.00
CA ARG A 114 -36.25 -13.92 -31.81
C ARG A 114 -35.80 -14.42 -33.18
N ASP A 115 -34.91 -13.69 -33.85
CA ASP A 115 -34.48 -14.04 -35.21
C ASP A 115 -33.65 -15.34 -35.16
N LEU A 116 -32.80 -15.49 -34.13
CA LEU A 116 -32.02 -16.71 -33.92
C LEU A 116 -32.93 -17.90 -33.57
N CYS A 117 -33.91 -17.72 -32.68
CA CYS A 117 -34.86 -18.79 -32.34
C CYS A 117 -35.73 -19.20 -33.53
N GLU A 118 -36.20 -18.25 -34.36
CA GLU A 118 -36.98 -18.55 -35.56
C GLU A 118 -36.16 -19.31 -36.61
N PHE A 119 -34.86 -19.01 -36.75
CA PHE A 119 -33.93 -19.77 -37.60
C PHE A 119 -33.71 -21.19 -37.09
N VAL A 120 -33.39 -21.37 -35.81
CA VAL A 120 -33.17 -22.71 -35.20
C VAL A 120 -34.45 -23.55 -35.25
N SER A 121 -35.62 -22.94 -35.14
CA SER A 121 -36.92 -23.63 -35.30
C SER A 121 -37.25 -24.04 -36.75
N GLY A 122 -36.48 -23.58 -37.74
CA GLY A 122 -36.72 -23.80 -39.17
C GLY A 122 -37.85 -22.95 -39.77
N ARG A 123 -38.33 -21.90 -39.08
CA ARG A 123 -39.38 -20.99 -39.55
C ARG A 123 -38.83 -19.87 -40.45
N GLN A 124 -37.59 -19.48 -40.23
CA GLN A 124 -36.83 -18.56 -41.07
C GLN A 124 -35.66 -19.31 -41.72
N ASN A 125 -35.42 -19.08 -43.01
CA ASN A 125 -34.34 -19.73 -43.78
C ASN A 125 -33.50 -18.68 -44.51
N ASP A 126 -32.96 -17.71 -43.76
CA ASP A 126 -31.97 -16.74 -44.28
C ASP A 126 -30.65 -16.87 -43.51
N PRO A 127 -29.75 -17.78 -43.94
CA PRO A 127 -28.47 -18.00 -43.28
C PRO A 127 -27.56 -16.76 -43.25
N GLU A 128 -27.56 -15.94 -44.32
CA GLU A 128 -26.69 -14.75 -44.40
C GLU A 128 -27.12 -13.67 -43.38
N ALA A 129 -28.43 -13.46 -43.21
CA ALA A 129 -28.94 -12.54 -42.21
C ALA A 129 -28.59 -12.98 -40.78
N ILE A 130 -28.67 -14.28 -40.50
CA ILE A 130 -28.36 -14.84 -39.17
C ILE A 130 -26.85 -14.77 -38.89
N HIS A 131 -26.02 -15.10 -39.86
CA HIS A 131 -24.57 -14.95 -39.75
C HIS A 131 -24.17 -13.48 -39.49
N THR A 132 -24.74 -12.54 -40.25
CA THR A 132 -24.54 -11.10 -40.03
C THR A 132 -24.95 -10.67 -38.63
N ARG A 133 -26.07 -11.22 -38.10
CA ARG A 133 -26.56 -10.93 -36.74
C ARG A 133 -25.59 -11.43 -35.66
N LEU A 134 -25.03 -12.64 -35.81
CA LEU A 134 -24.03 -13.17 -34.90
C LEU A 134 -22.72 -12.37 -34.95
N LEU A 135 -22.26 -11.98 -36.14
CA LEU A 135 -21.10 -11.10 -36.29
C LEU A 135 -21.34 -9.72 -35.67
N ALA A 136 -22.55 -9.18 -35.77
CA ALA A 136 -22.92 -7.92 -35.14
C ALA A 136 -22.89 -7.99 -33.60
N TYR A 137 -23.20 -9.15 -33.01
CA TYR A 137 -23.01 -9.41 -31.58
C TYR A 137 -21.52 -9.46 -31.22
N ARG A 138 -20.75 -10.32 -31.89
CA ARG A 138 -19.30 -10.49 -31.67
C ARG A 138 -18.50 -9.20 -31.84
N SER A 139 -18.92 -8.32 -32.75
CA SER A 139 -18.26 -7.02 -32.95
C SER A 139 -18.44 -6.04 -31.78
N LYS A 140 -19.43 -6.25 -30.91
CA LYS A 140 -19.65 -5.47 -29.69
C LYS A 140 -19.02 -6.15 -28.48
N TYR A 141 -19.08 -7.48 -28.43
CA TYR A 141 -18.48 -8.29 -27.37
C TYR A 141 -17.28 -9.05 -27.95
N SER A 142 -16.14 -8.36 -28.05
CA SER A 142 -14.91 -8.92 -28.64
C SER A 142 -14.25 -10.00 -27.78
N VAL A 143 -14.82 -10.29 -26.61
CA VAL A 143 -14.46 -11.38 -25.70
C VAL A 143 -14.79 -12.78 -26.25
N TYR A 144 -15.67 -12.87 -27.25
CA TYR A 144 -16.03 -14.14 -27.89
C TYR A 144 -15.26 -14.34 -29.19
N ASP A 145 -14.67 -15.52 -29.36
CA ASP A 145 -14.01 -15.93 -30.60
C ASP A 145 -14.88 -16.83 -31.48
N GLU A 146 -15.93 -17.43 -30.93
CA GLU A 146 -16.86 -18.27 -31.67
C GLU A 146 -18.28 -18.26 -31.05
N ILE A 147 -19.30 -18.34 -31.91
CA ILE A 147 -20.71 -18.38 -31.55
C ILE A 147 -21.40 -19.38 -32.46
N MET A 148 -22.01 -20.42 -31.88
CA MET A 148 -22.63 -21.51 -32.63
C MET A 148 -24.10 -21.67 -32.28
N LEU A 149 -24.92 -21.99 -33.29
CA LEU A 149 -26.29 -22.44 -33.15
C LEU A 149 -26.36 -23.92 -33.52
N LEU A 150 -26.92 -24.74 -32.64
CA LEU A 150 -27.05 -26.18 -32.84
C LEU A 150 -28.51 -26.59 -32.78
N ASP A 151 -28.86 -27.65 -33.51
CA ASP A 151 -30.16 -28.31 -33.36
C ASP A 151 -30.19 -29.22 -32.12
N LYS A 152 -31.31 -29.93 -31.92
CA LYS A 152 -31.51 -30.85 -30.80
C LYS A 152 -30.66 -32.11 -30.86
N ASP A 153 -30.20 -32.47 -32.05
CA ASP A 153 -29.38 -33.65 -32.28
C ASP A 153 -27.88 -33.32 -32.20
N GLY A 154 -27.53 -32.03 -32.01
CA GLY A 154 -26.17 -31.54 -31.88
C GLY A 154 -25.52 -31.14 -33.21
N ASN A 155 -26.27 -31.07 -34.32
CA ASN A 155 -25.74 -30.61 -35.61
C ASN A 155 -25.57 -29.08 -35.58
N VAL A 156 -24.46 -28.58 -36.12
CA VAL A 156 -24.22 -27.14 -36.24
C VAL A 156 -25.10 -26.59 -37.37
N LEU A 157 -25.99 -25.67 -37.02
CA LEU A 157 -26.86 -24.95 -37.96
C LEU A 157 -26.20 -23.67 -38.48
N MET A 158 -25.41 -23.01 -37.64
CA MET A 158 -24.70 -21.78 -37.94
C MET A 158 -23.51 -21.61 -36.98
N GLN A 159 -22.42 -21.02 -37.46
CA GLN A 159 -21.29 -20.58 -36.65
C GLN A 159 -20.70 -19.31 -37.26
N ILE A 160 -19.93 -18.52 -36.50
CA ILE A 160 -19.35 -17.27 -37.04
C ILE A 160 -18.08 -17.52 -37.85
N ASP A 161 -17.31 -18.55 -37.52
CA ASP A 161 -16.14 -18.97 -38.31
C ASP A 161 -16.57 -19.82 -39.51
N GLU A 162 -16.66 -19.19 -40.68
CA GLU A 162 -17.00 -19.88 -41.94
C GLU A 162 -15.94 -20.91 -42.38
N HIS A 163 -14.73 -20.87 -41.80
CA HIS A 163 -13.64 -21.77 -42.13
C HIS A 163 -13.53 -22.97 -41.19
N ALA A 164 -14.31 -23.01 -40.11
CA ALA A 164 -14.32 -24.13 -39.19
C ALA A 164 -15.07 -25.35 -39.80
N GLU A 165 -14.40 -26.49 -39.90
CA GLU A 165 -14.97 -27.74 -40.45
C GLU A 165 -15.79 -28.54 -39.40
N VAL A 166 -16.53 -27.85 -38.53
CA VAL A 166 -17.33 -28.48 -37.47
C VAL A 166 -18.78 -28.66 -37.94
N GLU A 167 -19.20 -29.91 -38.15
CA GLU A 167 -20.56 -30.24 -38.60
C GLU A 167 -21.55 -30.50 -37.45
N GLY A 168 -21.05 -30.81 -36.25
CA GLY A 168 -21.88 -31.17 -35.10
C GLY A 168 -21.06 -31.75 -33.95
N SER A 169 -21.75 -32.05 -32.84
CA SER A 169 -21.20 -32.69 -31.66
C SER A 169 -22.14 -33.77 -31.13
N ILE A 170 -21.55 -34.84 -30.60
CA ILE A 170 -22.28 -35.90 -29.88
C ILE A 170 -21.94 -35.92 -28.39
N GLU A 171 -21.29 -34.86 -27.89
CA GLU A 171 -20.84 -34.80 -26.52
C GLU A 171 -22.01 -34.71 -25.52
N PRO A 172 -21.79 -35.14 -24.26
CA PRO A 172 -22.79 -35.00 -23.20
C PRO A 172 -23.26 -33.56 -22.95
N LEU A 173 -22.50 -32.55 -23.41
CA LEU A 173 -22.87 -31.14 -23.32
C LEU A 173 -24.26 -30.91 -23.92
N ILE A 174 -24.56 -31.51 -25.08
CA ILE A 174 -25.82 -31.29 -25.81
C ILE A 174 -27.00 -31.70 -24.92
N ALA A 175 -26.99 -32.93 -24.40
CA ALA A 175 -28.04 -33.42 -23.52
C ALA A 175 -28.15 -32.59 -22.23
N GLN A 176 -27.00 -32.26 -21.60
CA GLN A 176 -26.96 -31.45 -20.38
C GLN A 176 -27.61 -30.08 -20.58
N THR A 177 -27.33 -29.42 -21.69
CA THR A 177 -27.88 -28.09 -21.97
C THR A 177 -29.36 -28.12 -22.34
N LEU A 178 -29.80 -29.14 -23.09
CA LEU A 178 -31.21 -29.28 -23.45
C LEU A 178 -32.09 -29.61 -22.22
N GLU A 179 -31.55 -30.36 -21.24
CA GLU A 179 -32.23 -30.68 -19.98
C GLU A 179 -32.19 -29.55 -18.95
N SER A 180 -31.21 -28.64 -19.04
CA SER A 180 -31.05 -27.52 -18.11
C SER A 180 -32.09 -26.42 -18.34
N ASP A 181 -32.60 -25.83 -17.24
CA ASP A 181 -33.46 -24.63 -17.30
C ASP A 181 -32.66 -23.31 -17.40
N GLY A 182 -31.34 -23.36 -17.17
CA GLY A 182 -30.44 -22.21 -17.26
C GLY A 182 -29.19 -22.52 -18.11
N TYR A 183 -28.18 -21.66 -18.03
CA TYR A 183 -26.92 -21.87 -18.74
C TYR A 183 -26.17 -23.11 -18.22
N VAL A 184 -25.38 -23.70 -19.10
CA VAL A 184 -24.39 -24.75 -18.78
C VAL A 184 -23.02 -24.23 -19.16
N GLU A 185 -22.11 -24.20 -18.18
CA GLU A 185 -20.71 -23.79 -18.33
C GLU A 185 -19.81 -25.02 -18.41
N THR A 186 -18.92 -25.06 -19.40
CA THR A 186 -17.93 -26.14 -19.54
C THR A 186 -16.55 -25.63 -19.94
N PHE A 187 -15.51 -26.19 -19.32
CA PHE A 187 -14.11 -25.93 -19.71
C PHE A 187 -13.34 -27.24 -19.94
N ARG A 188 -13.33 -27.71 -21.19
CA ARG A 188 -12.70 -29.00 -21.56
C ARG A 188 -12.35 -29.05 -23.05
N ALA A 189 -11.58 -30.06 -23.45
CA ALA A 189 -11.45 -30.42 -24.86
C ALA A 189 -12.84 -30.83 -25.38
N THR A 190 -13.19 -30.38 -26.59
CA THR A 190 -14.51 -30.63 -27.19
C THR A 190 -14.39 -30.71 -28.71
N ASP A 191 -15.21 -31.56 -29.33
CA ASP A 191 -15.33 -31.68 -30.79
C ASP A 191 -15.96 -30.44 -31.45
N LEU A 192 -16.61 -29.56 -30.68
CA LEU A 192 -17.06 -28.25 -31.13
C LEU A 192 -15.92 -27.26 -31.39
N ARG A 193 -14.74 -27.48 -30.78
CA ARG A 193 -13.55 -26.62 -30.94
C ARG A 193 -12.30 -27.50 -31.10
N PRO A 194 -12.18 -28.28 -32.19
CA PRO A 194 -11.12 -29.29 -32.34
C PRO A 194 -9.71 -28.68 -32.42
N GLY A 195 -9.59 -27.39 -32.77
CA GLY A 195 -8.32 -26.66 -32.79
C GLY A 195 -7.82 -26.19 -31.43
N LYS A 196 -8.64 -26.27 -30.37
CA LYS A 196 -8.27 -25.82 -29.01
C LYS A 196 -8.03 -27.01 -28.07
N GLN A 197 -7.04 -26.89 -27.18
CA GLN A 197 -6.80 -27.92 -26.16
C GLN A 197 -7.94 -28.00 -25.14
N LYS A 198 -8.48 -26.85 -24.75
CA LYS A 198 -9.71 -26.72 -23.97
C LYS A 198 -10.47 -25.51 -24.48
N ALA A 199 -11.80 -25.57 -24.50
CA ALA A 199 -12.67 -24.45 -24.80
C ALA A 199 -13.55 -24.14 -23.59
N LEU A 200 -13.71 -22.85 -23.27
CA LEU A 200 -14.69 -22.38 -22.30
C LEU A 200 -15.97 -22.04 -23.03
N ILE A 201 -17.00 -22.87 -22.86
CA ILE A 201 -18.28 -22.76 -23.57
C ILE A 201 -19.39 -22.52 -22.57
N TYR A 202 -20.13 -21.42 -22.79
CA TYR A 202 -21.43 -21.17 -22.18
C TYR A 202 -22.50 -21.58 -23.17
N SER A 203 -23.41 -22.45 -22.75
CA SER A 203 -24.47 -22.93 -23.62
C SER A 203 -25.84 -22.84 -22.96
N GLN A 204 -26.88 -22.58 -23.76
CA GLN A 204 -28.25 -22.52 -23.26
C GLN A 204 -29.23 -23.02 -24.31
N ARG A 205 -30.26 -23.75 -23.86
CA ARG A 205 -31.35 -24.20 -24.74
C ARG A 205 -32.12 -23.00 -25.29
N MET A 206 -32.51 -23.10 -26.55
CA MET A 206 -33.32 -22.11 -27.25
C MET A 206 -34.77 -22.61 -27.35
N LEU A 207 -35.72 -21.70 -27.15
CA LEU A 207 -37.14 -22.00 -27.14
C LEU A 207 -37.85 -21.35 -28.34
N ASP A 208 -38.80 -22.08 -28.91
CA ASP A 208 -39.68 -21.56 -29.95
C ASP A 208 -40.49 -20.36 -29.43
N PRO A 209 -40.47 -19.19 -30.09
CA PRO A 209 -41.14 -17.99 -29.58
C PRO A 209 -42.67 -18.11 -29.45
N ALA A 210 -43.31 -19.06 -30.15
CA ALA A 210 -44.77 -19.21 -30.15
C ALA A 210 -45.24 -20.39 -29.29
N THR A 211 -44.50 -21.49 -29.29
CA THR A 211 -44.88 -22.75 -28.61
C THR A 211 -44.13 -23.00 -27.32
N HIS A 212 -43.05 -22.25 -27.06
CA HIS A 212 -42.10 -22.46 -25.96
C HIS A 212 -41.48 -23.88 -25.92
N ALA A 213 -41.58 -24.64 -27.00
CA ALA A 213 -40.91 -25.92 -27.14
C ALA A 213 -39.41 -25.72 -27.37
N VAL A 214 -38.57 -26.64 -26.89
CA VAL A 214 -37.14 -26.62 -27.17
C VAL A 214 -36.90 -26.84 -28.66
N VAL A 215 -36.15 -25.93 -29.30
CA VAL A 215 -35.85 -25.98 -30.75
C VAL A 215 -34.39 -26.34 -31.04
N GLY A 216 -33.48 -26.04 -30.12
CA GLY A 216 -32.05 -26.28 -30.26
C GLY A 216 -31.29 -25.58 -29.13
N MET A 217 -30.07 -25.15 -29.37
CA MET A 217 -29.24 -24.47 -28.38
C MET A 217 -28.26 -23.46 -28.97
N LEU A 218 -27.88 -22.48 -28.16
CA LEU A 218 -26.82 -21.51 -28.43
C LEU A 218 -25.57 -21.90 -27.65
N CYS A 219 -24.40 -21.78 -28.28
CA CYS A 219 -23.10 -21.91 -27.63
C CYS A 219 -22.26 -20.64 -27.86
N LEU A 220 -21.81 -20.02 -26.77
CA LEU A 220 -20.84 -18.92 -26.77
C LEU A 220 -19.48 -19.45 -26.32
N CYS A 221 -18.49 -19.34 -27.19
CA CYS A 221 -17.10 -19.71 -26.90
C CYS A 221 -16.33 -18.47 -26.48
N PHE A 222 -15.86 -18.48 -25.23
CA PHE A 222 -15.05 -17.41 -24.68
C PHE A 222 -13.60 -17.52 -25.17
N ASP A 223 -13.01 -16.39 -25.57
CA ASP A 223 -11.60 -16.34 -25.96
C ASP A 223 -10.67 -16.33 -24.74
N PHE A 224 -10.68 -17.46 -24.03
CA PHE A 224 -9.97 -17.66 -22.78
C PHE A 224 -8.46 -17.37 -22.89
N GLU A 225 -7.81 -17.80 -23.97
CA GLU A 225 -6.37 -17.66 -24.13
C GLU A 225 -5.95 -16.20 -24.29
N THR A 226 -6.64 -15.45 -25.16
CA THR A 226 -6.38 -14.02 -25.36
C THR A 226 -6.68 -13.21 -24.10
N GLU A 227 -7.77 -13.55 -23.40
CA GLU A 227 -8.12 -12.87 -22.16
C GLU A 227 -7.07 -13.07 -21.08
N MET A 228 -6.66 -14.33 -20.85
CA MET A 228 -5.62 -14.63 -19.86
C MET A 228 -4.29 -13.96 -20.22
N HIS A 229 -3.95 -13.88 -21.50
CA HIS A 229 -2.76 -13.17 -21.95
C HIS A 229 -2.82 -11.68 -21.57
N GLY A 230 -3.94 -10.99 -21.83
CA GLY A 230 -4.10 -9.58 -21.46
C GLY A 230 -4.05 -9.33 -19.94
N ILE A 231 -4.66 -10.22 -19.15
CA ILE A 231 -4.60 -10.17 -17.67
C ILE A 231 -3.14 -10.30 -17.19
N PHE A 232 -2.39 -11.24 -17.77
CA PHE A 232 -0.99 -11.46 -17.40
C PHE A 232 -0.09 -10.31 -17.86
N GLU A 233 -0.19 -9.84 -19.10
CA GLU A 233 0.65 -8.73 -19.61
C GLU A 233 0.49 -7.45 -18.78
N SER A 234 -0.72 -7.16 -18.33
CA SER A 234 -1.00 -5.92 -17.57
C SER A 234 -0.35 -5.91 -16.19
N HIS A 235 -0.11 -7.08 -15.57
CA HIS A 235 0.32 -7.20 -14.17
C HIS A 235 1.54 -8.08 -13.96
N ARG A 236 2.16 -8.56 -15.05
CA ARG A 236 3.40 -9.32 -15.01
C ARG A 236 4.46 -8.46 -14.33
N ASP A 237 5.28 -9.13 -13.54
CA ASP A 237 6.50 -8.54 -13.01
C ASP A 237 7.37 -8.05 -14.18
N GLN A 238 7.71 -6.76 -14.19
CA GLN A 238 8.47 -6.15 -15.30
C GLN A 238 9.89 -6.71 -15.38
N ASP A 239 10.42 -7.19 -14.25
CA ASP A 239 11.71 -7.89 -14.18
C ASP A 239 11.55 -9.42 -14.38
N GLU A 240 10.32 -9.87 -14.62
CA GLU A 240 9.93 -11.26 -14.88
C GLU A 240 10.44 -12.25 -13.82
N ARG A 241 10.51 -11.83 -12.55
CA ARG A 241 11.04 -12.65 -11.45
C ARG A 241 10.02 -13.67 -10.97
N SER A 242 8.74 -13.51 -11.29
CA SER A 242 7.65 -14.38 -10.90
C SER A 242 6.78 -14.79 -12.09
N ASN A 243 6.13 -15.94 -11.99
CA ASN A 243 5.19 -16.43 -12.99
C ASN A 243 3.78 -16.52 -12.40
N MET A 244 2.82 -15.91 -13.10
CA MET A 244 1.40 -15.90 -12.74
C MET A 244 0.69 -17.05 -13.45
N LEU A 245 -0.15 -17.77 -12.71
CA LEU A 245 -0.79 -19.00 -13.13
C LEU A 245 -2.28 -18.97 -12.76
N LEU A 246 -3.08 -19.62 -13.58
CA LEU A 246 -4.44 -20.03 -13.22
C LEU A 246 -4.48 -21.56 -13.20
N LEU A 247 -5.05 -22.14 -12.16
CA LEU A 247 -5.11 -23.57 -11.91
C LEU A 247 -6.55 -24.08 -11.89
N ASP A 248 -6.74 -25.36 -12.21
CA ASP A 248 -8.00 -26.08 -11.97
C ASP A 248 -8.04 -26.78 -10.59
N SER A 249 -9.14 -27.48 -10.31
CA SER A 249 -9.38 -28.18 -9.04
C SER A 249 -8.40 -29.32 -8.75
N GLU A 250 -7.64 -29.78 -9.74
CA GLU A 250 -6.59 -30.79 -9.59
C GLU A 250 -5.18 -30.16 -9.43
N ASN A 251 -5.11 -28.84 -9.24
CA ASN A 251 -3.89 -28.04 -9.23
C ASN A 251 -3.10 -28.13 -10.54
N ARG A 252 -3.79 -28.35 -11.67
CA ARG A 252 -3.17 -28.31 -12.99
C ARG A 252 -3.20 -26.90 -13.53
N VAL A 253 -2.10 -26.48 -14.12
CA VAL A 253 -2.00 -25.18 -14.80
C VAL A 253 -2.92 -25.18 -16.01
N ILE A 254 -3.90 -24.28 -16.03
CA ILE A 254 -4.80 -24.05 -17.17
C ILE A 254 -4.45 -22.79 -17.96
N ALA A 255 -3.75 -21.83 -17.34
CA ALA A 255 -3.12 -20.70 -18.02
C ALA A 255 -1.83 -20.31 -17.30
N SER A 256 -0.82 -19.86 -18.05
CA SER A 256 0.46 -19.38 -17.51
C SER A 256 0.91 -18.12 -18.24
N ALA A 257 1.43 -17.15 -17.49
CA ALA A 257 2.05 -15.95 -18.05
C ALA A 257 3.31 -16.28 -18.86
N ASP A 258 4.02 -17.34 -18.48
CA ASP A 258 5.16 -17.89 -19.23
C ASP A 258 5.10 -19.42 -19.33
N PRO A 259 4.50 -19.95 -20.42
CA PRO A 259 4.38 -21.38 -20.64
C PRO A 259 5.72 -22.10 -20.86
N LEU A 260 6.80 -21.39 -21.22
CA LEU A 260 8.13 -22.00 -21.34
C LEU A 260 8.74 -22.26 -19.97
N TRP A 261 8.41 -21.42 -19.00
CA TRP A 261 8.83 -21.60 -17.61
C TRP A 261 7.94 -22.62 -16.88
N VAL A 262 6.61 -22.44 -16.91
CA VAL A 262 5.65 -23.37 -16.30
C VAL A 262 4.60 -23.76 -17.34
N PRO A 263 4.68 -24.97 -17.93
CA PRO A 263 3.81 -25.34 -19.03
C PRO A 263 2.37 -25.58 -18.59
N VAL A 264 1.42 -25.21 -19.45
CA VAL A 264 0.01 -25.58 -19.32
C VAL A 264 -0.12 -27.10 -19.24
N GLY A 265 -0.96 -27.58 -18.32
CA GLY A 265 -1.18 -29.00 -18.02
C GLY A 265 -0.27 -29.58 -16.92
N ALA A 266 0.78 -28.85 -16.49
CA ALA A 266 1.61 -29.28 -15.36
C ALA A 266 0.83 -29.25 -14.04
N ILE A 267 1.06 -30.24 -13.17
CA ILE A 267 0.59 -30.20 -11.78
C ILE A 267 1.64 -29.48 -10.94
N VAL A 268 1.23 -28.43 -10.24
CA VAL A 268 2.12 -27.59 -9.43
C VAL A 268 1.81 -27.73 -7.93
N PRO A 269 2.79 -27.51 -7.03
CA PRO A 269 2.51 -27.35 -5.61
C PRO A 269 1.71 -26.06 -5.35
N VAL A 270 0.86 -26.10 -4.33
CA VAL A 270 -0.03 -25.00 -3.92
C VAL A 270 0.20 -24.58 -2.46
N ASN A 271 -0.08 -23.32 -2.14
CA ASN A 271 0.08 -22.74 -0.81
C ASN A 271 -1.14 -21.88 -0.39
N PRO A 272 -2.33 -22.50 -0.21
CA PRO A 272 -3.54 -21.75 0.15
C PRO A 272 -3.51 -21.17 1.57
N ASP A 273 -2.66 -21.71 2.45
CA ASP A 273 -2.45 -21.22 3.82
C ASP A 273 -1.47 -20.05 3.90
N GLY A 274 -0.85 -19.65 2.78
CA GLY A 274 0.11 -18.57 2.72
C GLY A 274 1.32 -18.77 3.63
N SER A 275 1.68 -20.03 3.95
CA SER A 275 2.75 -20.29 4.91
C SER A 275 4.12 -20.00 4.32
N MET A 276 5.00 -19.47 5.18
CA MET A 276 6.40 -19.20 4.85
C MET A 276 7.20 -20.51 4.77
N ARG A 277 7.08 -21.20 3.63
CA ARG A 277 7.80 -22.43 3.28
C ARG A 277 8.22 -22.43 1.81
N LEU A 278 9.30 -23.13 1.51
CA LEU A 278 9.78 -23.33 0.14
C LEU A 278 9.18 -24.58 -0.47
N PHE A 279 8.74 -24.47 -1.72
CA PHE A 279 8.18 -25.56 -2.50
C PHE A 279 9.11 -25.94 -3.64
N MET A 280 9.20 -27.23 -3.93
CA MET A 280 10.01 -27.73 -5.05
C MET A 280 9.14 -27.90 -6.30
N PHE A 281 9.58 -27.33 -7.42
CA PHE A 281 9.00 -27.58 -8.75
C PHE A 281 10.09 -27.50 -9.81
N GLY A 282 10.11 -28.41 -10.78
CA GLY A 282 11.10 -28.37 -11.88
C GLY A 282 12.57 -28.30 -11.43
N GLY A 283 12.91 -28.86 -10.26
CA GLY A 283 14.26 -28.82 -9.69
C GLY A 283 14.67 -27.50 -9.02
N ARG A 284 13.77 -26.52 -8.89
CA ARG A 284 14.01 -25.23 -8.21
C ARG A 284 13.09 -25.05 -7.00
N LYS A 285 13.47 -24.15 -6.09
CA LYS A 285 12.70 -23.77 -4.89
C LYS A 285 11.92 -22.49 -5.14
N TYR A 286 10.65 -22.49 -4.77
CA TYR A 286 9.73 -21.38 -4.96
C TYR A 286 9.08 -20.94 -3.64
N LEU A 287 8.82 -19.64 -3.55
CA LEU A 287 7.73 -19.11 -2.74
C LEU A 287 6.46 -19.07 -3.59
N ILE A 288 5.34 -19.45 -2.98
CA ILE A 288 4.06 -19.65 -3.68
C ILE A 288 2.95 -19.01 -2.84
N GLN A 289 2.00 -18.36 -3.51
CA GLN A 289 0.69 -18.03 -2.95
C GLN A 289 -0.40 -18.54 -3.89
N THR A 290 -1.48 -19.04 -3.31
CA THR A 290 -2.59 -19.64 -4.05
C THR A 290 -3.91 -19.17 -3.44
N PHE A 291 -4.83 -18.67 -4.26
CA PHE A 291 -6.14 -18.21 -3.83
C PHE A 291 -7.24 -18.79 -4.70
N GLY A 292 -8.36 -19.13 -4.06
CA GLY A 292 -9.63 -19.38 -4.75
C GLY A 292 -10.40 -18.06 -4.91
N ALA A 293 -11.41 -18.08 -5.78
CA ALA A 293 -12.31 -16.96 -5.93
C ALA A 293 -13.17 -16.74 -4.66
N GLU A 294 -13.35 -15.49 -4.24
CA GLU A 294 -14.36 -15.14 -3.23
C GLU A 294 -15.79 -15.10 -3.81
N GLY A 295 -15.90 -15.11 -5.14
CA GLY A 295 -17.13 -14.99 -5.89
C GLY A 295 -17.53 -13.54 -6.19
N TYR A 296 -18.36 -13.36 -7.21
CA TYR A 296 -18.94 -12.06 -7.59
C TYR A 296 -20.43 -12.25 -7.84
N GLN A 297 -21.28 -11.53 -7.08
CA GLN A 297 -22.74 -11.60 -7.18
C GLN A 297 -23.28 -13.05 -7.24
N ASP A 298 -22.92 -13.87 -6.24
CA ASP A 298 -23.26 -15.29 -6.09
C ASP A 298 -22.64 -16.26 -7.13
N TYR A 299 -21.82 -15.77 -8.06
CA TYR A 299 -21.07 -16.59 -9.00
C TYR A 299 -19.63 -16.82 -8.53
N MET A 300 -19.26 -18.09 -8.34
CA MET A 300 -17.94 -18.49 -7.80
C MET A 300 -16.87 -18.72 -8.88
N GLY A 301 -17.21 -18.56 -10.17
CA GLY A 301 -16.37 -19.05 -11.26
C GLY A 301 -16.46 -20.56 -11.47
N PRO A 302 -15.74 -21.09 -12.48
CA PRO A 302 -15.71 -22.52 -12.72
C PRO A 302 -15.16 -23.28 -11.49
N PRO A 303 -15.73 -24.46 -11.15
CA PRO A 303 -15.44 -25.11 -9.87
C PRO A 303 -13.96 -25.42 -9.63
N GLY A 304 -13.45 -24.88 -8.53
CA GLY A 304 -12.10 -25.13 -8.03
C GLY A 304 -10.99 -24.42 -8.81
N TRP A 305 -11.32 -23.41 -9.61
CA TRP A 305 -10.31 -22.54 -10.19
C TRP A 305 -9.58 -21.73 -9.13
N GLN A 306 -8.27 -21.57 -9.32
CA GLN A 306 -7.38 -20.89 -8.37
C GLN A 306 -6.38 -20.00 -9.09
N GLY A 307 -6.14 -18.81 -8.56
CA GLY A 307 -5.04 -17.94 -8.96
C GLY A 307 -3.79 -18.30 -8.17
N GLN A 308 -2.64 -18.39 -8.84
CA GLN A 308 -1.38 -18.70 -8.19
C GLN A 308 -0.24 -17.88 -8.77
N VAL A 309 0.69 -17.45 -7.91
CA VAL A 309 1.95 -16.84 -8.34
C VAL A 309 3.12 -17.59 -7.71
N MET A 310 4.13 -17.87 -8.52
CA MET A 310 5.34 -18.58 -8.13
C MET A 310 6.57 -17.70 -8.38
N VAL A 311 7.41 -17.50 -7.37
CA VAL A 311 8.68 -16.77 -7.48
C VAL A 311 9.83 -17.67 -7.01
N PRO A 312 10.91 -17.88 -7.81
CA PRO A 312 12.08 -18.62 -7.36
C PRO A 312 12.74 -17.90 -6.21
N VAL A 313 13.13 -18.65 -5.18
CA VAL A 313 13.76 -18.08 -3.98
C VAL A 313 15.07 -17.35 -4.31
N GLU A 314 15.75 -17.74 -5.39
CA GLU A 314 17.01 -17.15 -5.82
C GLU A 314 16.87 -15.69 -6.27
N VAL A 315 15.70 -15.31 -6.79
CA VAL A 315 15.41 -13.95 -7.28
C VAL A 315 14.38 -13.21 -6.43
N ALA A 316 13.66 -13.92 -5.55
CA ALA A 316 12.62 -13.37 -4.68
C ALA A 316 13.08 -12.18 -3.82
N PHE A 317 14.33 -12.18 -3.37
CA PHE A 317 14.90 -11.16 -2.48
C PHE A 317 15.93 -10.26 -3.17
N MET A 318 16.09 -10.36 -4.50
CA MET A 318 16.94 -9.44 -5.22
C MET A 318 16.34 -8.04 -5.15
N GLU A 319 17.16 -7.06 -4.77
CA GLU A 319 16.80 -5.65 -4.85
C GLU A 319 16.69 -5.27 -6.33
N GLU A 320 15.51 -4.78 -6.73
CA GLU A 320 15.29 -4.24 -8.07
C GLU A 320 16.21 -3.04 -8.25
N GLY A 321 17.00 -3.04 -9.32
CA GLY A 321 17.86 -1.90 -9.64
C GLY A 321 17.01 -0.66 -9.93
N ASP A 322 17.27 0.42 -9.18
CA ASP A 322 17.07 1.81 -9.60
C ASP A 322 15.66 2.24 -10.05
N ARG A 323 14.60 1.59 -9.55
CA ARG A 323 13.25 2.17 -9.57
C ARG A 323 13.04 3.02 -8.32
N SER A 324 13.63 4.21 -8.39
CA SER A 324 13.39 5.34 -7.50
C SER A 324 13.31 4.95 -6.02
N SER A 325 14.45 4.67 -5.40
CA SER A 325 14.63 5.14 -4.03
C SER A 325 14.49 6.66 -4.09
N MET A 326 13.28 7.20 -3.96
CA MET A 326 13.16 8.61 -3.65
C MET A 326 13.84 8.77 -2.30
N PRO A 327 14.97 9.50 -2.21
CA PRO A 327 15.56 9.75 -0.91
C PRO A 327 14.50 10.44 -0.08
N LEU A 328 14.01 9.74 0.95
CA LEU A 328 13.06 10.33 1.90
C LEU A 328 13.72 11.59 2.44
N ALA A 329 12.96 12.69 2.50
CA ALA A 329 13.43 13.87 3.19
C ALA A 329 13.85 13.43 4.61
N PRO A 330 15.04 13.83 5.11
CA PRO A 330 15.55 13.36 6.40
C PRO A 330 14.54 13.52 7.55
N SER A 331 13.73 14.58 7.52
CA SER A 331 12.64 14.83 8.47
C SER A 331 11.52 13.79 8.43
N VAL A 332 11.12 13.31 7.24
CA VAL A 332 10.11 12.27 7.08
C VAL A 332 10.66 10.92 7.55
N ALA A 333 11.92 10.62 7.23
CA ALA A 333 12.59 9.42 7.72
C ALA A 333 12.69 9.42 9.25
N GLU A 334 13.10 10.53 9.87
CA GLU A 334 13.14 10.67 11.34
C GLU A 334 11.75 10.58 11.98
N GLY A 335 10.74 11.19 11.37
CA GLY A 335 9.35 11.12 11.81
C GLY A 335 8.79 9.69 11.76
N LEU A 336 9.10 8.93 10.70
CA LEU A 336 8.74 7.52 10.58
C LEU A 336 9.49 6.66 11.61
N LEU A 337 10.79 6.90 11.82
CA LEU A 337 11.61 6.22 12.84
C LEU A 337 11.08 6.45 14.26
N SER A 338 10.41 7.57 14.52
CA SER A 338 9.78 7.82 15.83
C SER A 338 8.66 6.83 16.18
N HIS A 339 8.17 6.06 15.20
CA HIS A 339 7.18 4.99 15.35
C HIS A 339 7.82 3.60 15.54
N ALA A 340 9.16 3.52 15.67
CA ALA A 340 9.88 2.24 15.75
C ALA A 340 9.46 1.38 16.97
N GLU A 341 8.97 1.99 18.06
CA GLU A 341 8.43 1.25 19.22
C GLU A 341 7.19 0.41 18.85
N THR A 342 6.34 0.93 17.95
CA THR A 342 5.14 0.24 17.47
C THR A 342 5.48 -0.82 16.43
N PHE A 343 6.50 -0.55 15.61
CA PHE A 343 6.87 -1.40 14.49
C PHE A 343 7.79 -2.57 14.90
N SER A 344 8.79 -2.32 15.77
CA SER A 344 9.71 -3.34 16.27
C SER A 344 10.13 -3.09 17.72
N PRO A 345 9.34 -3.57 18.69
CA PRO A 345 9.67 -3.48 20.11
C PRO A 345 11.07 -4.01 20.50
N PRO A 346 11.61 -5.09 19.89
CA PRO A 346 12.97 -5.56 20.17
C PRO A 346 14.05 -4.53 19.84
N LEU A 347 14.00 -3.91 18.65
CA LEU A 347 14.96 -2.91 18.18
C LEU A 347 14.97 -1.67 19.08
N TYR A 348 13.78 -1.20 19.46
CA TYR A 348 13.64 -0.03 20.32
C TYR A 348 14.24 -0.26 21.73
N LYS A 349 14.11 -1.47 22.30
CA LYS A 349 14.74 -1.81 23.60
C LYS A 349 16.27 -1.75 23.55
N ILE A 350 16.89 -2.01 22.40
CA ILE A 350 18.35 -1.94 22.23
C ILE A 350 18.83 -0.50 22.28
N MET A 351 18.13 0.40 21.58
CA MET A 351 18.46 1.82 21.60
C MET A 351 18.50 2.33 23.04
N GLN A 352 17.51 1.95 23.86
CA GLN A 352 17.50 2.26 25.29
C GLN A 352 18.66 1.62 26.07
N ALA A 353 18.99 0.36 25.77
CA ALA A 353 20.09 -0.34 26.43
C ALA A 353 21.45 0.29 26.10
N ALA A 354 21.65 0.73 24.86
CA ALA A 354 22.86 1.40 24.41
C ALA A 354 22.99 2.80 25.03
N GLU A 355 21.90 3.57 25.13
CA GLU A 355 21.88 4.83 25.89
C GLU A 355 22.25 4.61 27.36
N THR A 356 21.77 3.51 27.96
CA THR A 356 22.11 3.13 29.33
C THR A 356 23.59 2.79 29.48
N ILE A 357 24.19 2.06 28.53
CA ILE A 357 25.64 1.83 28.51
C ILE A 357 26.39 3.15 28.40
N GLN A 358 26.01 4.00 27.45
CA GLN A 358 26.70 5.26 27.20
C GLN A 358 26.73 6.11 28.47
N ARG A 359 25.62 6.16 29.23
CA ARG A 359 25.57 6.81 30.54
C ARG A 359 26.51 6.18 31.56
N VAL A 360 26.55 4.84 31.65
CA VAL A 360 27.41 4.14 32.62
C VAL A 360 28.90 4.36 32.30
N VAL A 361 29.27 4.35 31.01
CA VAL A 361 30.62 4.67 30.56
C VAL A 361 30.96 6.12 30.84
N TRP A 362 30.04 7.04 30.54
CA TRP A 362 30.21 8.46 30.79
C TRP A 362 30.41 8.74 32.28
N ASN A 363 29.60 8.14 33.16
CA ASN A 363 29.78 8.22 34.61
C ASN A 363 31.14 7.65 35.04
N GLY A 364 31.56 6.52 34.47
CA GLY A 364 32.89 5.96 34.69
C GLY A 364 34.03 6.91 34.29
N GLN A 365 33.90 7.56 33.13
CA GLN A 365 34.87 8.54 32.64
C GLN A 365 34.96 9.78 33.54
N VAL A 366 33.82 10.32 33.97
CA VAL A 366 33.75 11.45 34.93
C VAL A 366 34.41 11.08 36.26
N MET A 367 34.15 9.89 36.80
CA MET A 367 34.79 9.43 38.04
C MET A 367 36.32 9.33 37.91
N THR A 368 36.82 8.84 36.78
CA THR A 368 38.27 8.76 36.51
C THR A 368 38.92 10.12 36.27
N ALA A 369 38.14 11.16 35.91
CA ALA A 369 38.65 12.49 35.63
C ALA A 369 39.17 13.24 36.87
N GLY A 370 38.76 12.80 38.08
CA GLY A 370 39.13 13.42 39.35
C GLY A 370 40.23 12.69 40.14
N THR A 371 40.65 11.48 39.74
CA THR A 371 41.57 10.61 40.50
C THR A 371 42.85 10.32 39.70
N GLY A 372 44.00 10.84 40.16
CA GLY A 372 45.27 10.80 39.43
C GLY A 372 45.88 9.41 39.17
N ASP A 373 46.69 9.32 38.11
CA ASP A 373 47.66 8.30 37.60
C ASP A 373 47.45 6.77 37.78
N ASN A 374 46.62 6.28 38.70
CA ASN A 374 46.44 4.85 38.96
C ASN A 374 45.30 4.17 38.17
N LEU A 375 44.62 4.90 37.27
CA LEU A 375 43.44 4.40 36.54
C LEU A 375 43.61 4.36 35.00
N VAL A 376 44.84 4.46 34.49
CA VAL A 376 45.12 4.46 33.03
C VAL A 376 44.57 3.21 32.32
N GLN A 377 44.67 2.03 32.96
CA GLN A 377 44.12 0.79 32.41
C GLN A 377 42.59 0.80 32.34
N LEU A 378 41.91 1.43 33.31
CA LEU A 378 40.46 1.59 33.31
C LEU A 378 40.00 2.59 32.24
N LYS A 379 40.76 3.69 32.04
CA LYS A 379 40.49 4.70 31.00
C LYS A 379 40.46 4.06 29.60
N SER A 380 41.45 3.22 29.29
CA SER A 380 41.51 2.50 28.00
C SER A 380 40.34 1.52 27.81
N VAL A 381 39.93 0.81 28.87
CA VAL A 381 38.74 -0.08 28.81
C VAL A 381 37.46 0.74 28.58
N LEU A 382 37.29 1.87 29.28
CA LEU A 382 36.12 2.76 29.11
C LEU A 382 36.07 3.39 27.72
N GLU A 383 37.20 3.78 27.16
CA GLU A 383 37.30 4.28 25.77
C GLU A 383 36.87 3.19 24.77
N GLN A 384 37.35 1.96 24.93
CA GLN A 384 36.95 0.83 24.07
C GLN A 384 35.47 0.47 24.19
N ILE A 385 34.89 0.56 25.40
CA ILE A 385 33.44 0.39 25.60
C ILE A 385 32.66 1.50 24.90
N SER A 386 33.12 2.75 25.01
CA SER A 386 32.50 3.91 24.34
C SER A 386 32.53 3.76 22.81
N GLU A 387 33.69 3.44 22.24
CA GLU A 387 33.88 3.23 20.81
C GLU A 387 32.99 2.09 20.28
N THR A 388 32.97 0.96 21.00
CA THR A 388 32.13 -0.19 20.65
C THR A 388 30.64 0.13 20.78
N GLY A 389 30.23 0.87 21.82
CA GLY A 389 28.86 1.35 22.00
C GLY A 389 28.40 2.27 20.87
N ASN A 390 29.25 3.22 20.46
CA ASN A 390 28.96 4.11 19.33
C ASN A 390 28.84 3.35 18.01
N ARG A 391 29.75 2.40 17.74
CA ARG A 391 29.68 1.55 16.54
C ARG A 391 28.43 0.66 16.55
N SER A 392 28.05 0.12 17.71
CA SER A 392 26.79 -0.58 17.91
C SER A 392 25.58 0.31 17.56
N ASN A 393 25.50 1.52 18.12
CA ASN A 393 24.42 2.47 17.82
C ASN A 393 24.30 2.83 16.34
N GLN A 394 25.42 3.05 15.68
CA GLN A 394 25.44 3.34 14.25
C GLN A 394 24.92 2.16 13.41
N LEU A 395 25.37 0.94 13.72
CA LEU A 395 24.91 -0.27 13.04
C LEU A 395 23.42 -0.54 13.26
N PHE A 396 22.90 -0.29 14.47
CA PHE A 396 21.45 -0.42 14.72
C PHE A 396 20.65 0.65 13.99
N SER A 397 21.09 1.91 14.01
CA SER A 397 20.41 3.01 13.30
C SER A 397 20.32 2.72 11.80
N GLN A 398 21.43 2.23 11.19
CA GLN A 398 21.44 1.83 9.79
C GLN A 398 20.53 0.62 9.52
N SER A 399 20.54 -0.38 10.41
CA SER A 399 19.69 -1.58 10.25
C SER A 399 18.20 -1.23 10.35
N ILE A 400 17.84 -0.30 11.23
CA ILE A 400 16.47 0.22 11.35
C ILE A 400 16.12 1.00 10.07
N ALA A 401 16.97 1.91 9.61
CA ALA A 401 16.73 2.67 8.39
C ALA A 401 16.50 1.75 7.18
N ASN A 402 17.34 0.73 6.99
CA ASN A 402 17.17 -0.26 5.92
C ASN A 402 15.87 -1.07 6.05
N LEU A 403 15.48 -1.45 7.28
CA LEU A 403 14.21 -2.13 7.53
C LEU A 403 13.03 -1.22 7.14
N TYR A 404 13.07 0.05 7.53
CA TYR A 404 12.05 1.05 7.16
C TYR A 404 11.97 1.23 5.65
N GLU A 405 13.10 1.40 4.97
CA GLU A 405 13.15 1.53 3.51
C GLU A 405 12.53 0.31 2.82
N THR A 406 12.81 -0.90 3.33
CA THR A 406 12.24 -2.15 2.81
C THR A 406 10.71 -2.17 2.95
N VAL A 407 10.20 -1.79 4.12
CA VAL A 407 8.76 -1.79 4.42
C VAL A 407 8.03 -0.71 3.61
N LEU A 408 8.60 0.50 3.52
CA LEU A 408 8.04 1.58 2.73
C LEU A 408 8.02 1.24 1.24
N SER A 409 9.11 0.69 0.71
CA SER A 409 9.18 0.23 -0.69
C SER A 409 8.16 -0.88 -0.97
N SER A 410 7.93 -1.77 0.00
CA SER A 410 6.87 -2.80 -0.08
C SER A 410 5.48 -2.17 -0.15
N SER A 411 5.19 -1.22 0.75
CA SER A 411 3.88 -0.55 0.78
C SER A 411 3.63 0.35 -0.44
N LEU A 412 4.64 1.08 -0.93
CA LEU A 412 4.55 1.86 -2.16
C LEU A 412 4.17 0.99 -3.34
N ARG A 413 4.86 -0.15 -3.52
CA ARG A 413 4.51 -1.14 -4.56
C ARG A 413 3.12 -1.73 -4.36
N GLY A 414 2.75 -2.02 -3.12
CA GLY A 414 1.42 -2.53 -2.78
C GLY A 414 0.30 -1.56 -3.15
N THR A 415 0.45 -0.28 -2.79
CA THR A 415 -0.54 0.77 -3.10
C THR A 415 -0.62 1.08 -4.58
N GLU A 416 0.51 1.09 -5.29
CA GLU A 416 0.56 1.23 -6.75
C GLU A 416 -0.18 0.08 -7.44
N PHE A 417 0.14 -1.16 -7.06
CA PHE A 417 -0.50 -2.35 -7.59
C PHE A 417 -2.02 -2.34 -7.34
N MET A 418 -2.45 -2.02 -6.11
CA MET A 418 -3.88 -1.89 -5.79
C MET A 418 -4.55 -0.82 -6.65
N SER A 419 -3.93 0.34 -6.85
CA SER A 419 -4.49 1.39 -7.71
C SER A 419 -4.62 0.96 -9.17
N HIS A 420 -3.67 0.16 -9.68
CA HIS A 420 -3.72 -0.37 -11.04
C HIS A 420 -4.84 -1.40 -11.21
N LEU A 421 -4.97 -2.33 -10.26
CA LEU A 421 -6.06 -3.29 -10.20
C LEU A 421 -7.43 -2.60 -10.20
N LEU A 422 -7.58 -1.53 -9.43
CA LEU A 422 -8.84 -0.80 -9.35
C LEU A 422 -9.25 -0.14 -10.67
N VAL A 423 -8.31 0.44 -11.44
CA VAL A 423 -8.67 1.01 -12.76
C VAL A 423 -8.98 -0.07 -13.79
N ASP A 424 -8.33 -1.23 -13.73
CA ASP A 424 -8.59 -2.34 -14.65
C ASP A 424 -9.99 -2.93 -14.41
N LEU A 425 -10.37 -3.15 -13.15
CA LEU A 425 -11.74 -3.53 -12.79
C LEU A 425 -12.78 -2.51 -13.26
N LEU A 426 -12.47 -1.22 -13.11
CA LEU A 426 -13.35 -0.13 -13.52
C LEU A 426 -13.56 -0.14 -15.04
N ASP A 427 -12.50 -0.13 -15.83
CA ASP A 427 -12.60 -0.03 -17.29
C ASP A 427 -13.28 -1.28 -17.89
N ARG A 428 -13.02 -2.49 -17.37
CA ARG A 428 -13.72 -3.72 -17.76
C ARG A 428 -15.21 -3.69 -17.46
N ASN A 429 -15.60 -3.19 -16.29
CA ASN A 429 -17.02 -3.11 -15.93
C ASN A 429 -17.77 -2.10 -16.81
N LEU A 430 -17.17 -0.93 -17.06
CA LEU A 430 -17.76 0.12 -17.89
C LEU A 430 -17.80 -0.26 -19.38
N TYR A 431 -16.83 -1.04 -19.86
CA TYR A 431 -16.84 -1.63 -21.21
C TYR A 431 -18.14 -2.39 -21.49
N GLU A 432 -18.57 -3.25 -20.58
CA GLU A 432 -19.78 -4.05 -20.75
C GLU A 432 -21.03 -3.16 -20.88
N ARG A 433 -21.08 -2.03 -20.16
CA ARG A 433 -22.21 -1.10 -20.25
C ARG A 433 -22.29 -0.42 -21.62
N ALA A 434 -21.13 -0.08 -22.20
CA ALA A 434 -21.07 0.44 -23.56
C ALA A 434 -21.53 -0.61 -24.59
N ASN A 435 -21.24 -1.90 -24.38
CA ASN A 435 -21.68 -2.97 -25.27
C ASN A 435 -23.18 -3.22 -25.16
N ASP A 436 -23.70 -3.28 -23.94
CA ASP A 436 -25.09 -3.59 -23.63
C ASP A 436 -26.05 -2.58 -24.27
N CYS A 437 -25.80 -1.28 -24.10
CA CYS A 437 -26.69 -0.27 -24.70
C CYS A 437 -26.73 -0.39 -26.23
N ARG A 438 -25.57 -0.63 -26.87
CA ARG A 438 -25.44 -0.78 -28.32
C ARG A 438 -26.13 -2.04 -28.83
N TRP A 439 -25.98 -3.16 -28.12
CA TRP A 439 -26.62 -4.42 -28.50
C TRP A 439 -28.14 -4.36 -28.33
N TRP A 440 -28.62 -3.88 -27.18
CA TRP A 440 -30.05 -3.83 -26.90
C TRP A 440 -30.79 -2.85 -27.80
N ALA A 441 -30.13 -1.80 -28.30
CA ALA A 441 -30.70 -0.92 -29.33
C ALA A 441 -31.04 -1.64 -30.65
N LEU A 442 -30.43 -2.80 -30.92
CA LEU A 442 -30.69 -3.61 -32.11
C LEU A 442 -31.84 -4.61 -31.95
N THR A 443 -32.48 -4.65 -30.77
CA THR A 443 -33.59 -5.56 -30.48
C THR A 443 -34.75 -5.34 -31.49
N PRO A 444 -35.15 -6.35 -32.28
CA PRO A 444 -36.14 -6.18 -33.35
C PRO A 444 -37.48 -5.62 -32.86
N ALA A 445 -37.95 -6.09 -31.68
CA ALA A 445 -39.19 -5.61 -31.08
C ALA A 445 -39.14 -4.11 -30.76
N LEU A 446 -38.02 -3.59 -30.25
CA LEU A 446 -37.85 -2.17 -29.95
C LEU A 446 -37.84 -1.32 -31.23
N ARG A 447 -37.09 -1.75 -32.25
CA ARG A 447 -37.00 -1.08 -33.54
C ARG A 447 -38.35 -0.99 -34.24
N ASN A 448 -39.08 -2.10 -34.29
CA ASN A 448 -40.40 -2.17 -34.93
C ASN A 448 -41.44 -1.29 -34.22
N ALA A 449 -41.45 -1.32 -32.88
CA ALA A 449 -42.40 -0.53 -32.09
C ALA A 449 -42.12 0.99 -32.18
N LEU A 450 -40.85 1.41 -32.22
CA LEU A 450 -40.49 2.83 -32.37
C LEU A 450 -40.60 3.34 -33.81
N ALA A 451 -40.46 2.46 -34.81
CA ALA A 451 -40.70 2.80 -36.21
C ALA A 451 -42.20 2.94 -36.54
N ALA A 452 -43.08 2.36 -35.73
CA ALA A 452 -44.52 2.47 -35.92
C ALA A 452 -44.99 3.94 -35.77
N PRO A 453 -45.93 4.43 -36.61
CA PRO A 453 -46.40 5.82 -36.55
C PRO A 453 -47.06 6.20 -35.22
N VAL A 454 -47.64 5.23 -34.52
CA VAL A 454 -48.27 5.40 -33.20
C VAL A 454 -47.94 4.18 -32.35
N GLN A 455 -47.38 4.41 -31.17
CA GLN A 455 -47.12 3.35 -30.18
C GLN A 455 -48.43 3.00 -29.45
N THR A 456 -48.90 1.77 -29.63
CA THR A 456 -50.09 1.27 -28.92
C THR A 456 -49.74 0.81 -27.51
N GLU A 457 -50.72 0.77 -26.60
CA GLU A 457 -50.51 0.28 -25.23
C GLU A 457 -49.93 -1.15 -25.19
N ALA A 458 -50.36 -2.01 -26.13
CA ALA A 458 -49.82 -3.37 -26.25
C ALA A 458 -48.32 -3.36 -26.58
N MET A 459 -47.89 -2.54 -27.55
CA MET A 459 -46.46 -2.40 -27.90
C MET A 459 -45.63 -1.88 -26.72
N VAL A 460 -46.14 -0.88 -25.98
CA VAL A 460 -45.44 -0.34 -24.80
C VAL A 460 -45.32 -1.41 -23.71
N LYS A 461 -46.35 -2.22 -23.51
CA LYS A 461 -46.33 -3.33 -22.56
C LYS A 461 -45.31 -4.40 -22.96
N ASP A 462 -45.24 -4.76 -24.23
CA ASP A 462 -44.29 -5.74 -24.76
C ASP A 462 -42.84 -5.24 -24.61
N ILE A 463 -42.58 -3.97 -24.97
CA ILE A 463 -41.27 -3.34 -24.73
C ILE A 463 -40.91 -3.40 -23.25
N THR A 464 -41.84 -2.98 -22.37
CA THR A 464 -41.59 -2.94 -20.92
C THR A 464 -41.27 -4.33 -20.37
N ALA A 465 -41.94 -5.38 -20.86
CA ALA A 465 -41.66 -6.76 -20.47
C ALA A 465 -40.25 -7.20 -20.89
N ILE A 466 -39.82 -6.86 -22.12
CA ILE A 466 -38.45 -7.14 -22.59
C ILE A 466 -37.42 -6.45 -21.71
N LEU A 467 -37.60 -5.14 -21.46
CA LEU A 467 -36.65 -4.38 -20.62
C LEU A 467 -36.60 -4.94 -19.20
N THR A 468 -37.74 -5.34 -18.64
CA THR A 468 -37.83 -5.92 -17.29
C THR A 468 -37.11 -7.27 -17.21
N TYR A 469 -37.26 -8.10 -18.25
CA TYR A 469 -36.56 -9.37 -18.33
C TYR A 469 -35.03 -9.15 -18.41
N ILE A 470 -34.57 -8.24 -19.28
CA ILE A 470 -33.15 -7.87 -19.35
C ILE A 470 -32.65 -7.39 -17.98
N ASN A 471 -33.35 -6.44 -17.36
CA ASN A 471 -32.93 -5.91 -16.06
C ASN A 471 -32.90 -6.99 -14.95
N SER A 472 -33.69 -8.06 -15.06
CA SER A 472 -33.65 -9.17 -14.10
C SER A 472 -32.44 -10.09 -14.25
N LEU A 473 -31.82 -10.12 -15.44
CA LEU A 473 -30.60 -10.87 -15.71
C LEU A 473 -29.34 -10.09 -15.32
N TYR A 474 -29.40 -8.76 -15.37
CA TYR A 474 -28.29 -7.84 -15.09
C TYR A 474 -28.60 -6.97 -13.87
N THR A 475 -28.06 -7.36 -12.73
CA THR A 475 -28.18 -6.71 -11.41
C THR A 475 -27.49 -5.36 -11.31
N VAL A 476 -26.54 -5.08 -12.20
CA VAL A 476 -25.72 -3.85 -12.24
C VAL A 476 -26.47 -2.62 -12.78
N TYR A 477 -27.73 -2.80 -13.20
CA TYR A 477 -28.59 -1.72 -13.68
C TYR A 477 -29.76 -1.47 -12.75
N THR A 478 -29.99 -0.20 -12.44
CA THR A 478 -31.18 0.17 -11.68
C THR A 478 -32.39 0.46 -12.54
N ARG A 479 -32.16 0.86 -13.80
CA ARG A 479 -33.24 1.19 -14.74
C ARG A 479 -32.77 1.06 -16.18
N ILE A 480 -33.64 0.52 -17.04
CA ILE A 480 -33.50 0.53 -18.49
C ILE A 480 -34.75 1.18 -19.08
N PHE A 481 -34.59 2.07 -20.04
CA PHE A 481 -35.70 2.79 -20.65
C PHE A 481 -35.48 3.08 -22.14
N VAL A 482 -36.57 3.28 -22.87
CA VAL A 482 -36.55 3.70 -24.27
C VAL A 482 -37.32 5.02 -24.45
N TYR A 483 -36.88 5.83 -25.40
CA TYR A 483 -37.45 7.13 -25.70
C TYR A 483 -37.59 7.37 -27.20
N ASP A 484 -38.54 8.21 -27.59
CA ASP A 484 -38.77 8.60 -28.98
C ASP A 484 -37.75 9.65 -29.48
N THR A 485 -37.87 10.04 -30.75
CA THR A 485 -37.00 11.07 -31.36
C THR A 485 -37.16 12.48 -30.75
N SER A 486 -38.19 12.73 -29.94
CA SER A 486 -38.34 13.95 -29.16
C SER A 486 -37.72 13.85 -27.75
N GLY A 487 -37.16 12.68 -27.43
CA GLY A 487 -36.57 12.37 -26.12
C GLY A 487 -37.60 11.99 -25.06
N ARG A 488 -38.88 11.78 -25.41
CA ARG A 488 -39.91 11.40 -24.46
C ARG A 488 -39.79 9.92 -24.14
N ILE A 489 -39.70 9.57 -22.85
CA ILE A 489 -39.60 8.18 -22.38
C ILE A 489 -40.94 7.48 -22.61
N ILE A 490 -40.92 6.40 -23.40
CA ILE A 490 -42.11 5.62 -23.76
C ILE A 490 -42.29 4.42 -22.83
N ALA A 491 -41.20 3.75 -22.48
CA ALA A 491 -41.20 2.58 -21.60
C ALA A 491 -39.95 2.60 -20.73
N SER A 492 -40.08 2.10 -19.50
CA SER A 492 -39.00 2.03 -18.51
C SER A 492 -39.24 0.85 -17.59
N THR A 493 -38.16 0.22 -17.13
CA THR A 493 -38.23 -0.68 -15.97
C THR A 493 -38.51 0.12 -14.69
N LEU A 494 -38.99 -0.59 -13.67
CA LEU A 494 -39.09 -0.06 -12.31
C LEU A 494 -37.68 0.15 -11.74
N LEU A 495 -37.53 1.11 -10.84
CA LEU A 495 -36.28 1.27 -10.13
C LEU A 495 -36.04 0.03 -9.26
N ALA A 496 -34.94 -0.69 -9.54
CA ALA A 496 -34.71 -2.01 -8.94
C ALA A 496 -34.61 -1.99 -7.41
N GLN A 497 -34.04 -0.94 -6.80
CA GLN A 497 -33.90 -0.82 -5.34
C GLN A 497 -33.83 0.65 -4.90
N ILE A 498 -34.60 0.98 -3.84
CA ILE A 498 -34.71 2.26 -3.10
C ILE A 498 -35.85 3.20 -3.57
N GLY A 499 -36.90 3.33 -2.75
CA GLY A 499 -37.92 4.42 -2.86
C GLY A 499 -39.27 4.07 -3.48
N GLU A 500 -40.21 5.03 -3.45
CA GLU A 500 -41.43 5.02 -4.26
C GLU A 500 -41.05 5.28 -5.73
N ASP A 501 -41.36 4.35 -6.64
CA ASP A 501 -41.07 4.50 -8.06
C ASP A 501 -41.78 5.76 -8.62
N ARG A 502 -40.98 6.76 -8.99
CA ARG A 502 -41.49 7.94 -9.71
C ARG A 502 -41.76 7.53 -11.15
N ALA A 503 -42.99 7.78 -11.63
CA ALA A 503 -43.34 7.54 -13.02
C ALA A 503 -42.44 8.34 -13.98
N MET A 504 -41.43 7.69 -14.55
CA MET A 504 -40.52 8.28 -15.56
C MET A 504 -41.13 8.26 -16.96
N VAL A 505 -42.06 7.33 -17.22
CA VAL A 505 -42.77 7.26 -18.50
C VAL A 505 -43.53 8.56 -18.74
N GLY A 506 -43.31 9.14 -19.91
CA GLY A 506 -43.88 10.42 -20.32
C GLY A 506 -43.02 11.64 -19.98
N THR A 507 -41.94 11.50 -19.21
CA THR A 507 -40.92 12.55 -19.01
C THR A 507 -39.94 12.57 -20.19
N ASN A 508 -39.04 13.57 -20.25
CA ASN A 508 -38.06 13.72 -21.31
C ASN A 508 -36.63 13.58 -20.78
N ILE A 509 -35.76 12.99 -21.59
CA ILE A 509 -34.31 13.04 -21.36
C ILE A 509 -33.76 14.46 -21.58
N GLY A 510 -32.54 14.70 -21.08
CA GLY A 510 -31.87 15.99 -21.24
C GLY A 510 -31.65 16.35 -22.72
N PRO A 511 -31.79 17.65 -23.11
CA PRO A 511 -31.69 18.06 -24.51
C PRO A 511 -30.30 17.84 -25.12
N VAL A 512 -29.23 17.98 -24.33
CA VAL A 512 -27.84 17.72 -24.76
C VAL A 512 -27.63 16.23 -25.04
N THR A 513 -28.16 15.38 -24.16
CA THR A 513 -28.12 13.92 -24.31
C THR A 513 -28.91 13.49 -25.54
N LEU A 514 -30.12 14.03 -25.75
CA LEU A 514 -30.91 13.77 -26.95
C LEU A 514 -30.16 14.16 -28.22
N GLN A 515 -29.60 15.37 -28.27
CA GLN A 515 -28.83 15.84 -29.42
C GLN A 515 -27.66 14.90 -29.73
N SER A 516 -26.93 14.46 -28.70
CA SER A 516 -25.78 13.56 -28.84
C SER A 516 -26.21 12.17 -29.32
N ALA A 517 -27.26 11.60 -28.73
CA ALA A 517 -27.80 10.30 -29.13
C ALA A 517 -28.36 10.30 -30.56
N MET A 518 -29.01 11.39 -30.99
CA MET A 518 -29.52 11.54 -32.36
C MET A 518 -28.42 11.86 -33.39
N ALA A 519 -27.20 12.19 -32.95
CA ALA A 519 -26.05 12.47 -33.82
C ALA A 519 -25.15 11.25 -34.06
N LEU A 520 -25.42 10.11 -33.40
CA LEU A 520 -24.64 8.88 -33.56
C LEU A 520 -24.69 8.41 -35.02
N ALA A 521 -23.54 8.03 -35.60
CA ALA A 521 -23.40 7.76 -37.02
C ALA A 521 -23.74 6.30 -37.39
N GLY A 522 -23.38 5.35 -36.53
CA GLY A 522 -23.58 3.93 -36.72
C GLY A 522 -24.18 3.20 -35.52
N GLU A 523 -24.17 1.87 -35.58
CA GLU A 523 -24.62 0.96 -34.51
C GLU A 523 -23.52 0.64 -33.48
N GLN A 524 -22.28 1.02 -33.79
CA GLN A 524 -21.13 0.89 -32.88
C GLN A 524 -20.94 2.12 -31.99
N ASP A 525 -21.58 3.24 -32.32
CA ASP A 525 -21.45 4.48 -31.57
C ASP A 525 -22.44 4.51 -30.40
N TYR A 526 -22.05 5.18 -29.33
CA TYR A 526 -22.86 5.37 -28.14
C TYR A 526 -22.51 6.71 -27.48
N HIS A 527 -23.34 7.13 -26.53
CA HIS A 527 -23.13 8.35 -25.76
C HIS A 527 -23.27 8.06 -24.27
N VAL A 528 -22.34 8.56 -23.46
CA VAL A 528 -22.38 8.45 -21.99
C VAL A 528 -22.59 9.84 -21.41
N THR A 529 -23.51 9.95 -20.46
CA THR A 529 -23.66 11.20 -19.69
C THR A 529 -22.45 11.39 -18.76
N PRO A 530 -22.04 12.63 -18.46
CA PRO A 530 -21.06 12.89 -17.41
C PRO A 530 -21.49 12.29 -16.06
N PHE A 531 -20.54 11.93 -15.20
CA PHE A 531 -20.85 11.49 -13.84
C PHE A 531 -21.47 12.62 -13.02
N ALA A 532 -22.80 12.62 -12.88
CA ALA A 532 -23.54 13.70 -12.24
C ALA A 532 -24.86 13.22 -11.64
N PRO A 533 -25.42 13.94 -10.64
CA PRO A 533 -26.76 13.68 -10.11
C PRO A 533 -27.82 13.53 -11.20
N SER A 534 -28.50 12.39 -11.23
CA SER A 534 -29.51 12.10 -12.25
C SER A 534 -30.90 11.85 -11.66
N PRO A 535 -31.98 12.48 -12.15
CA PRO A 535 -33.35 12.15 -11.76
C PRO A 535 -33.74 10.69 -12.04
N LEU A 536 -33.04 10.04 -12.97
CA LEU A 536 -33.24 8.63 -13.34
C LEU A 536 -32.66 7.66 -12.29
N TYR A 537 -31.89 8.18 -11.32
CA TYR A 537 -31.18 7.45 -10.27
C TYR A 537 -31.31 8.17 -8.92
N ASP A 538 -32.53 8.61 -8.56
CA ASP A 538 -32.85 9.30 -7.30
C ASP A 538 -31.98 10.52 -6.95
N ALA A 539 -31.57 11.28 -7.97
CA ALA A 539 -30.66 12.41 -7.84
C ALA A 539 -29.28 12.04 -7.24
N ARG A 540 -28.91 10.76 -7.25
CA ARG A 540 -27.55 10.31 -6.97
C ARG A 540 -26.69 10.39 -8.24
N PRO A 541 -25.37 10.59 -8.12
CA PRO A 541 -24.46 10.56 -9.26
C PRO A 541 -24.39 9.18 -9.91
N THR A 542 -24.47 9.13 -11.24
CA THR A 542 -24.24 7.90 -12.01
C THR A 542 -23.89 8.20 -13.47
N TYR A 543 -23.51 7.16 -14.21
CA TYR A 543 -23.42 7.13 -15.66
C TYR A 543 -24.72 6.61 -16.27
N VAL A 544 -25.19 7.26 -17.33
CA VAL A 544 -26.27 6.76 -18.18
C VAL A 544 -25.73 6.58 -19.59
N TYR A 545 -25.78 5.34 -20.08
CA TYR A 545 -25.31 5.01 -21.42
C TYR A 545 -26.49 5.02 -22.38
N HIS A 546 -26.26 5.56 -23.57
CA HIS A 546 -27.26 5.76 -24.60
C HIS A 546 -26.80 5.24 -25.95
N ALA A 547 -27.70 4.57 -26.64
CA ALA A 547 -27.53 4.17 -28.03
C ALA A 547 -28.77 4.52 -28.86
N ALA A 548 -28.56 4.81 -30.14
CA ALA A 548 -29.63 5.15 -31.07
C ALA A 548 -30.36 3.89 -31.54
N ILE A 549 -31.69 3.88 -31.44
CA ILE A 549 -32.51 2.83 -32.05
C ILE A 549 -32.82 3.25 -33.47
N ARG A 550 -32.41 2.42 -34.44
CA ARG A 550 -32.50 2.70 -35.87
C ARG A 550 -33.67 1.94 -36.52
N HIS A 551 -34.25 2.53 -37.56
CA HIS A 551 -35.35 1.94 -38.31
C HIS A 551 -34.97 0.52 -38.81
N PRO A 552 -35.88 -0.48 -38.74
CA PRO A 552 -35.60 -1.85 -39.18
C PRO A 552 -35.07 -1.89 -40.62
N ASP A 553 -35.74 -1.21 -41.55
CA ASP A 553 -35.40 -1.21 -42.97
C ASP A 553 -34.36 -0.18 -43.41
N ASN A 554 -33.95 0.75 -42.52
CA ASN A 554 -33.01 1.81 -42.87
C ASN A 554 -32.14 2.20 -41.67
N ALA A 555 -30.93 1.63 -41.62
CA ALA A 555 -29.97 1.87 -40.55
C ALA A 555 -29.57 3.36 -40.40
N LYS A 556 -29.75 4.22 -41.42
CA LYS A 556 -29.45 5.65 -41.30
C LYS A 556 -30.52 6.45 -40.57
N THR A 557 -31.73 5.93 -40.47
CA THR A 557 -32.86 6.63 -39.83
C THR A 557 -32.94 6.23 -38.36
N ILE A 558 -32.81 7.20 -37.46
CA ILE A 558 -33.00 7.01 -36.02
C ILE A 558 -34.50 7.18 -35.70
N VAL A 559 -35.07 6.21 -34.99
CA VAL A 559 -36.50 6.19 -34.57
C VAL A 559 -36.67 6.42 -33.06
N GLY A 560 -35.58 6.50 -32.32
CA GLY A 560 -35.55 6.78 -30.89
C GLY A 560 -34.21 6.37 -30.28
N GLY A 561 -34.18 6.15 -28.98
CA GLY A 561 -32.97 5.66 -28.30
C GLY A 561 -33.29 4.82 -27.08
N ILE A 562 -32.28 4.10 -26.62
CA ILE A 562 -32.28 3.38 -25.35
C ILE A 562 -31.38 4.13 -24.36
N GLY A 563 -31.74 4.08 -23.08
CA GLY A 563 -30.92 4.55 -21.96
C GLY A 563 -30.83 3.46 -20.90
N ILE A 564 -29.62 3.19 -20.43
CA ILE A 564 -29.34 2.25 -19.34
C ILE A 564 -28.68 3.00 -18.19
N VAL A 565 -29.26 2.88 -17.00
CA VAL A 565 -28.82 3.59 -15.79
C VAL A 565 -27.98 2.64 -14.95
N PHE A 566 -26.68 2.91 -14.90
CA PHE A 566 -25.72 2.11 -14.16
C PHE A 566 -25.92 2.27 -12.65
N ASP A 567 -25.82 1.19 -11.88
CA ASP A 567 -25.90 1.23 -10.41
C ASP A 567 -24.54 1.59 -9.80
N ALA A 568 -24.07 2.81 -10.07
CA ALA A 568 -22.69 3.23 -9.79
C ALA A 568 -22.28 3.11 -8.31
N ALA A 569 -23.19 3.38 -7.37
CA ALA A 569 -22.85 3.42 -5.95
C ALA A 569 -22.42 2.04 -5.38
N PRO A 570 -23.25 0.98 -5.45
CA PRO A 570 -22.84 -0.34 -4.99
C PRO A 570 -21.72 -0.94 -5.84
N GLU A 571 -21.73 -0.75 -7.17
CA GLU A 571 -20.71 -1.35 -8.04
C GLU A 571 -19.32 -0.76 -7.80
N PHE A 572 -19.19 0.58 -7.73
CA PHE A 572 -17.90 1.19 -7.41
C PHE A 572 -17.46 0.89 -5.98
N SER A 573 -18.39 0.81 -5.02
CA SER A 573 -18.06 0.39 -3.66
C SER A 573 -17.50 -1.03 -3.63
N ALA A 574 -18.12 -1.97 -4.35
CA ALA A 574 -17.68 -3.36 -4.43
C ALA A 574 -16.32 -3.50 -5.14
N MET A 575 -16.04 -2.67 -6.16
CA MET A 575 -14.71 -2.62 -6.79
C MET A 575 -13.65 -2.13 -5.82
N LEU A 576 -13.90 -1.00 -5.12
CA LEU A 576 -12.93 -0.44 -4.19
C LEU A 576 -12.64 -1.39 -3.02
N HIS A 577 -13.67 -1.91 -2.36
CA HIS A 577 -13.48 -2.84 -1.23
C HIS A 577 -12.87 -4.18 -1.68
N GLY A 578 -13.26 -4.69 -2.85
CA GLY A 578 -12.68 -5.89 -3.43
C GLY A 578 -11.19 -5.70 -3.75
N GLY A 579 -10.79 -4.58 -4.34
CA GLY A 579 -9.37 -4.31 -4.65
C GLY A 579 -8.49 -4.12 -3.41
N LEU A 580 -9.07 -3.69 -2.27
CA LEU A 580 -8.35 -3.53 -1.01
C LEU A 580 -8.18 -4.83 -0.21
N ASN A 581 -8.96 -5.87 -0.49
CA ASN A 581 -8.91 -7.17 0.20
C ASN A 581 -8.94 -7.07 1.75
N GLY A 582 -9.70 -6.10 2.28
CA GLY A 582 -9.84 -5.89 3.73
C GLY A 582 -8.57 -5.42 4.46
N LYS A 583 -7.56 -4.90 3.74
CA LYS A 583 -6.34 -4.37 4.34
C LYS A 583 -6.66 -3.20 5.28
N ALA A 584 -6.44 -3.39 6.57
CA ALA A 584 -6.72 -2.37 7.59
C ALA A 584 -5.88 -1.10 7.37
N GLY A 585 -6.43 0.06 7.72
CA GLY A 585 -5.72 1.35 7.58
C GLY A 585 -5.48 1.78 6.13
N THR A 586 -6.16 1.14 5.17
CA THR A 586 -6.08 1.47 3.74
C THR A 586 -7.40 2.08 3.27
N THR A 587 -7.34 3.18 2.53
CA THR A 587 -8.50 3.82 1.91
C THR A 587 -8.28 3.95 0.41
N ALA A 588 -9.36 3.86 -0.37
CA ALA A 588 -9.30 3.96 -1.82
C ALA A 588 -10.40 4.88 -2.36
N PHE A 589 -10.07 5.56 -3.47
CA PHE A 589 -10.92 6.53 -4.13
C PHE A 589 -10.84 6.36 -5.64
N PHE A 590 -11.98 6.55 -6.31
CA PHE A 590 -12.00 6.92 -7.73
C PHE A 590 -12.22 8.42 -7.81
N ILE A 591 -11.39 9.12 -8.57
CA ILE A 591 -11.52 10.57 -8.79
C ILE A 591 -11.45 10.91 -10.27
N ASN A 592 -12.07 12.02 -10.68
CA ASN A 592 -11.86 12.57 -12.02
C ASN A 592 -10.60 13.46 -12.09
N ARG A 593 -10.25 13.93 -13.28
CA ARG A 593 -9.14 14.87 -13.53
C ARG A 593 -9.22 16.19 -12.77
N LEU A 594 -10.39 16.56 -12.25
CA LEU A 594 -10.61 17.76 -11.46
C LEU A 594 -10.48 17.50 -9.94
N GLY A 595 -10.15 16.26 -9.54
CA GLY A 595 -10.04 15.85 -8.14
C GLY A 595 -11.38 15.58 -7.45
N HIS A 596 -12.50 15.54 -8.18
CA HIS A 596 -13.80 15.21 -7.58
C HIS A 596 -13.91 13.70 -7.40
N ILE A 597 -14.37 13.30 -6.23
CA ILE A 597 -14.58 11.90 -5.84
C ILE A 597 -15.78 11.34 -6.59
N ILE A 598 -15.55 10.26 -7.34
CA ILE A 598 -16.54 9.43 -8.02
C ILE A 598 -17.01 8.31 -7.08
N ALA A 599 -16.09 7.71 -6.32
CA ALA A 599 -16.37 6.70 -5.31
C ALA A 599 -15.31 6.74 -4.20
N SER A 600 -15.67 6.29 -3.00
CA SER A 600 -14.84 6.35 -1.80
C SER A 600 -15.11 5.16 -0.88
N THR A 601 -14.06 4.59 -0.29
CA THR A 601 -14.17 3.67 0.86
C THR A 601 -14.23 4.42 2.20
N ASP A 602 -13.92 5.71 2.21
CA ASP A 602 -13.97 6.56 3.39
C ASP A 602 -15.30 7.32 3.46
N PRO A 603 -16.18 7.01 4.43
CA PRO A 603 -17.47 7.68 4.57
C PRO A 603 -17.38 9.15 4.96
N SER A 604 -16.22 9.63 5.46
CA SER A 604 -15.99 11.04 5.76
C SER A 604 -15.80 11.90 4.50
N ARG A 605 -15.50 11.27 3.36
CA ARG A 605 -15.26 11.90 2.05
C ARG A 605 -16.29 11.39 1.03
N PRO A 606 -17.51 11.94 1.05
CA PRO A 606 -18.58 11.44 0.19
C PRO A 606 -18.36 11.80 -1.28
N VAL A 607 -19.01 11.04 -2.16
CA VAL A 607 -19.04 11.25 -3.61
C VAL A 607 -19.43 12.69 -3.95
N GLY A 608 -18.73 13.27 -4.92
CA GLY A 608 -18.91 14.65 -5.40
C GLY A 608 -18.07 15.70 -4.65
N THR A 609 -17.43 15.35 -3.53
CA THR A 609 -16.47 16.24 -2.85
C THR A 609 -15.10 16.22 -3.52
N LEU A 610 -14.24 17.18 -3.18
CA LEU A 610 -12.89 17.32 -3.72
C LEU A 610 -11.89 16.60 -2.82
N LEU A 611 -11.07 15.72 -3.41
CA LEU A 611 -9.97 15.08 -2.72
C LEU A 611 -8.76 16.01 -2.72
N ASP A 612 -8.18 16.24 -1.54
CA ASP A 612 -6.93 16.98 -1.40
C ASP A 612 -5.77 16.09 -1.85
N ILE A 613 -5.24 16.36 -3.05
CA ILE A 613 -4.18 15.59 -3.69
C ILE A 613 -3.28 16.50 -4.51
N ASP A 614 -2.01 16.10 -4.67
CA ASP A 614 -1.04 16.85 -5.46
C ASP A 614 -1.55 17.05 -6.92
N PRO A 615 -1.62 18.29 -7.43
CA PRO A 615 -2.01 18.58 -8.80
C PRO A 615 -1.18 17.86 -9.88
N VAL A 616 0.02 17.37 -9.56
CA VAL A 616 0.84 16.56 -10.46
C VAL A 616 0.15 15.22 -10.77
N VAL A 617 -0.50 14.60 -9.79
CA VAL A 617 -1.25 13.34 -9.96
C VAL A 617 -2.38 13.53 -10.97
N LEU A 618 -3.11 14.64 -10.88
CA LEU A 618 -4.23 14.95 -11.77
C LEU A 618 -3.81 15.09 -13.24
N LYS A 619 -2.53 15.39 -13.51
CA LYS A 619 -1.97 15.61 -14.86
C LYS A 619 -1.23 14.39 -15.44
N GLN A 620 -1.25 13.25 -14.75
CA GLN A 620 -0.57 12.03 -15.22
C GLN A 620 -1.15 11.50 -16.54
N LYS A 621 -0.34 10.78 -17.32
CA LYS A 621 -0.83 10.18 -18.57
C LYS A 621 -1.67 8.94 -18.27
N ASN A 622 -2.62 8.64 -19.15
CA ASN A 622 -3.41 7.41 -19.11
C ASN A 622 -2.50 6.18 -19.09
N GLY A 623 -2.83 5.20 -18.26
CA GLY A 623 -2.04 3.98 -18.04
C GLY A 623 -0.74 4.18 -17.25
N TYR A 624 -0.48 5.38 -16.72
CA TYR A 624 0.67 5.62 -15.86
C TYR A 624 0.28 5.40 -14.39
N SER A 625 1.14 4.66 -13.68
CA SER A 625 1.05 4.41 -12.25
C SER A 625 2.21 5.11 -11.54
N THR A 626 1.94 5.62 -10.34
CA THR A 626 2.97 6.15 -9.46
C THR A 626 2.64 5.89 -8.00
N SER A 627 3.69 5.75 -7.21
CA SER A 627 3.60 5.70 -5.76
C SER A 627 4.52 6.73 -5.10
N THR A 628 4.10 7.32 -3.99
CA THR A 628 4.90 8.27 -3.21
C THR A 628 4.51 8.23 -1.73
N ILE A 629 5.41 8.66 -0.86
CA ILE A 629 5.09 8.94 0.54
C ILE A 629 4.54 10.37 0.63
N THR A 630 3.45 10.54 1.37
CA THR A 630 2.81 11.84 1.62
C THR A 630 2.27 11.92 3.03
N ILE A 631 1.80 13.11 3.43
CA ILE A 631 1.04 13.30 4.65
C ILE A 631 -0.44 13.34 4.27
N HIS A 632 -1.22 12.41 4.81
CA HIS A 632 -2.66 12.32 4.60
C HIS A 632 -3.34 12.29 5.98
N ASP A 633 -4.25 13.23 6.23
CA ASP A 633 -4.98 13.37 7.50
C ASP A 633 -4.08 13.40 8.75
N GLY A 634 -2.97 14.16 8.65
CA GLY A 634 -2.01 14.29 9.74
C GLY A 634 -1.24 13.01 10.03
N CYS A 635 -1.29 12.01 9.15
CA CYS A 635 -0.54 10.76 9.25
C CYS A 635 0.44 10.63 8.07
N TYR A 636 1.57 9.97 8.30
CA TYR A 636 2.40 9.49 7.22
C TYR A 636 1.67 8.38 6.47
N ALA A 637 1.54 8.52 5.15
CA ALA A 637 0.87 7.53 4.31
C ALA A 637 1.66 7.26 3.03
N SER A 638 1.62 6.02 2.55
CA SER A 638 1.95 5.72 1.16
C SER A 638 0.71 5.98 0.31
N MET A 639 0.92 6.61 -0.85
CA MET A 639 -0.11 6.91 -1.82
C MET A 639 0.28 6.24 -3.14
N GLY A 640 -0.56 5.33 -3.61
CA GLY A 640 -0.52 4.78 -4.95
C GLY A 640 -1.59 5.43 -5.81
N CYS A 641 -1.27 5.79 -7.04
CA CYS A 641 -2.26 6.29 -7.98
C CYS A 641 -2.02 5.78 -9.40
N THR A 642 -3.11 5.48 -10.11
CA THR A 642 -3.09 5.04 -11.50
C THR A 642 -4.23 5.68 -12.28
N VAL A 643 -3.94 6.11 -13.50
CA VAL A 643 -4.95 6.65 -14.43
C VAL A 643 -5.46 5.55 -15.36
N THR A 644 -6.77 5.49 -15.57
CA THR A 644 -7.42 4.57 -16.54
C THR A 644 -6.74 4.57 -17.90
N SER A 645 -6.66 3.39 -18.52
CA SER A 645 -6.04 3.20 -19.84
C SER A 645 -7.00 2.63 -20.89
N GLY A 646 -8.21 2.25 -20.48
CA GLY A 646 -9.18 1.58 -21.32
C GLY A 646 -9.04 0.06 -21.28
N TYR A 647 -9.97 -0.62 -21.94
CA TYR A 647 -10.00 -2.07 -22.03
C TYR A 647 -10.48 -2.48 -23.43
N ARG A 648 -9.66 -3.25 -24.15
CA ARG A 648 -9.88 -3.63 -25.56
C ARG A 648 -10.11 -2.39 -26.42
N GLU A 649 -11.25 -2.28 -27.10
CA GLU A 649 -11.63 -1.10 -27.88
C GLU A 649 -12.07 0.11 -27.02
N PHE A 650 -12.50 -0.12 -25.77
CA PHE A 650 -13.12 0.90 -24.92
C PHE A 650 -12.14 1.89 -24.33
N LYS A 651 -12.37 3.19 -24.54
CA LYS A 651 -11.45 4.31 -24.27
C LYS A 651 -10.11 4.26 -25.02
N VAL A 652 -9.93 3.26 -25.89
CA VAL A 652 -8.71 3.08 -26.69
C VAL A 652 -8.96 3.52 -28.13
N SER A 653 -10.03 3.02 -28.76
CA SER A 653 -10.31 3.24 -30.18
C SER A 653 -11.78 3.51 -30.51
N ASP A 654 -12.69 3.37 -29.55
CA ASP A 654 -14.13 3.60 -29.71
C ASP A 654 -14.54 5.09 -29.74
N GLY A 655 -13.61 5.99 -29.39
CA GLY A 655 -13.82 7.43 -29.39
C GLY A 655 -14.38 8.00 -28.08
N TYR A 656 -14.68 7.18 -27.07
CA TYR A 656 -15.06 7.66 -25.74
C TYR A 656 -13.83 8.09 -24.94
N GLN A 657 -13.92 9.23 -24.25
CA GLN A 657 -12.82 9.73 -23.42
C GLN A 657 -13.37 10.23 -22.08
N GLU A 658 -13.06 9.48 -21.03
CA GLU A 658 -13.24 9.90 -19.66
C GLU A 658 -12.16 9.25 -18.80
N ASP A 659 -11.34 10.11 -18.20
CA ASP A 659 -10.24 9.68 -17.35
C ASP A 659 -10.69 9.62 -15.89
N VAL A 660 -10.52 8.44 -15.31
CA VAL A 660 -10.67 8.22 -13.88
C VAL A 660 -9.29 7.87 -13.32
N ILE A 661 -9.02 8.34 -12.10
CA ILE A 661 -7.80 8.06 -11.37
C ILE A 661 -8.19 7.26 -10.14
N ALA A 662 -7.62 6.07 -9.98
CA ALA A 662 -7.68 5.34 -8.71
C ALA A 662 -6.58 5.87 -7.80
N VAL A 663 -6.92 6.17 -6.55
CA VAL A 663 -5.97 6.61 -5.52
C VAL A 663 -6.14 5.74 -4.30
N VAL A 664 -5.04 5.19 -3.78
CA VAL A 664 -5.02 4.33 -2.61
C VAL A 664 -4.04 4.89 -1.58
N PHE A 665 -4.50 5.07 -0.34
CA PHE A 665 -3.67 5.48 0.78
C PHE A 665 -3.54 4.35 1.80
N GLU A 666 -2.33 4.11 2.29
CA GLU A 666 -2.07 3.24 3.44
C GLU A 666 -1.34 4.05 4.52
N SER A 667 -1.91 4.14 5.72
CA SER A 667 -1.40 4.97 6.82
C SER A 667 -0.46 4.21 7.76
N PHE A 668 0.64 4.86 8.16
CA PHE A 668 1.67 4.31 9.05
C PHE A 668 1.67 4.91 10.46
N GLY A 669 0.98 6.02 10.69
CA GLY A 669 0.91 6.71 11.99
C GLY A 669 0.95 8.24 11.89
N GLU A 670 0.61 8.90 13.00
CA GLU A 670 0.53 10.36 13.09
C GLU A 670 1.88 11.05 12.84
N VAL A 671 1.85 12.23 12.22
CA VAL A 671 3.03 13.06 12.03
C VAL A 671 3.51 13.57 13.39
N ARG A 672 4.71 13.15 13.78
CA ARG A 672 5.43 13.68 14.94
C ARG A 672 6.49 14.65 14.45
N GLU A 673 6.31 15.95 14.72
CA GLU A 673 7.37 16.94 14.51
C GLU A 673 8.47 16.70 15.54
N ARG A 674 9.63 16.20 15.10
CA ARG A 674 10.89 16.39 15.82
C ARG A 674 11.64 17.52 15.13
N VAL A 675 12.13 18.48 15.92
CA VAL A 675 13.19 19.38 15.46
C VAL A 675 14.37 18.49 15.08
N PRO A 676 14.90 18.58 13.84
CA PRO A 676 15.97 17.70 13.39
C PRO A 676 17.11 17.79 14.38
N SER A 677 17.46 16.67 15.01
CA SER A 677 18.65 16.58 15.83
C SER A 677 19.84 16.78 14.90
N GLY A 678 20.38 18.01 14.84
CA GLY A 678 21.40 18.41 13.89
C GLY A 678 22.52 17.38 13.76
N ASN A 679 22.95 17.14 12.51
CA ASN A 679 24.00 16.18 12.08
C ASN A 679 24.95 15.72 13.20
N LYS A 680 24.59 14.65 13.91
CA LYS A 680 25.41 14.01 14.95
C LYS A 680 26.78 13.53 14.42
N THR A 681 26.89 13.31 13.12
CA THR A 681 28.12 12.93 12.42
C THR A 681 29.09 14.09 12.19
N ALA A 682 28.64 15.35 12.22
CA ALA A 682 29.52 16.52 12.03
C ALA A 682 30.27 16.93 13.31
N THR A 683 29.84 16.44 14.47
CA THR A 683 30.36 16.79 15.80
C THR A 683 31.21 15.69 16.45
N THR A 684 31.51 14.60 15.72
CA THR A 684 32.46 13.58 16.20
C THR A 684 33.83 14.22 16.43
N LEU A 685 34.30 14.24 17.68
CA LEU A 685 35.61 14.77 18.03
C LEU A 685 36.68 13.80 17.50
N GLU A 686 37.59 14.29 16.65
CA GLU A 686 38.76 13.51 16.25
C GLU A 686 39.66 13.32 17.48
N SER A 687 40.02 12.08 17.77
CA SER A 687 40.96 11.75 18.84
C SER A 687 42.37 12.22 18.46
N SER A 688 42.64 13.51 18.65
CA SER A 688 44.01 14.04 18.58
C SER A 688 44.81 13.39 19.70
N SER A 689 45.83 12.62 19.31
CA SER A 689 46.82 11.98 20.18
C SER A 689 47.18 12.88 21.37
N ALA A 690 46.77 12.45 22.56
CA ALA A 690 46.95 13.18 23.80
C ALA A 690 48.44 13.48 24.05
N GLU A 691 48.82 14.75 23.96
CA GLU A 691 49.90 15.25 24.80
C GLU A 691 49.38 15.30 26.24
N CYS A 692 50.07 14.59 27.12
CA CYS A 692 49.65 14.39 28.51
C CYS A 692 49.57 15.74 29.26
N GLY A 693 48.39 16.11 29.79
CA GLY A 693 48.23 17.25 30.69
C GLY A 693 47.11 18.26 30.38
N GLY A 694 46.03 17.86 29.69
CA GLY A 694 44.91 18.74 29.36
C GLY A 694 43.80 18.78 30.43
N LYS A 695 42.87 19.72 30.30
CA LYS A 695 41.65 19.79 31.13
C LYS A 695 40.57 18.89 30.56
N GLN A 696 39.88 18.14 31.42
CA GLN A 696 38.80 17.24 31.03
C GLN A 696 37.43 17.88 31.21
N PHE A 697 36.56 17.66 30.22
CA PHE A 697 35.23 18.25 30.18
C PHE A 697 34.18 17.19 29.91
N ALA A 698 33.14 17.15 30.73
CA ALA A 698 31.92 16.40 30.50
C ALA A 698 31.09 17.12 29.43
N THR A 699 30.95 16.51 28.25
CA THR A 699 30.23 17.10 27.11
C THR A 699 28.84 16.52 26.93
N CYS A 700 27.88 17.36 26.54
CA CYS A 700 26.47 17.03 26.36
C CYS A 700 25.84 17.85 25.22
N PHE A 701 24.75 17.35 24.66
CA PHE A 701 23.99 18.03 23.63
C PHE A 701 22.79 18.77 24.21
N ILE A 702 22.55 19.96 23.69
CA ILE A 702 21.35 20.76 23.90
C ILE A 702 20.97 21.37 22.55
N ASP A 703 19.82 21.00 22.01
CA ASP A 703 19.31 21.43 20.70
C ASP A 703 20.25 21.12 19.53
N GLY A 704 20.92 19.96 19.59
CA GLY A 704 21.94 19.58 18.60
C GLY A 704 23.28 20.33 18.72
N ASN A 705 23.41 21.31 19.63
CA ASN A 705 24.67 22.00 19.92
C ASN A 705 25.42 21.35 21.07
N LEU A 706 26.76 21.32 20.99
CA LEU A 706 27.61 20.65 21.96
C LEU A 706 28.10 21.62 23.04
N TYR A 707 27.81 21.30 24.30
CA TYR A 707 28.24 22.05 25.48
C TYR A 707 29.22 21.23 26.32
N ALA A 708 30.04 21.92 27.11
CA ALA A 708 31.04 21.34 27.98
C ALA A 708 30.89 21.84 29.43
N ILE A 709 31.00 20.92 30.38
CA ILE A 709 31.04 21.20 31.82
C ILE A 709 32.39 20.69 32.34
N PRO A 710 33.14 21.43 33.18
CA PRO A 710 34.36 20.92 33.78
C PRO A 710 34.12 19.58 34.49
N ALA A 711 34.82 18.52 34.08
CA ALA A 711 34.51 17.15 34.55
C ALA A 711 34.66 17.00 36.08
N GLY A 712 35.60 17.72 36.69
CA GLY A 712 35.80 17.70 38.15
C GLY A 712 34.68 18.33 38.98
N GLN A 713 33.72 19.03 38.36
CA GLN A 713 32.53 19.59 39.02
C GLN A 713 31.28 18.73 38.76
N VAL A 714 31.41 17.64 38.02
CA VAL A 714 30.34 16.69 37.70
C VAL A 714 30.47 15.48 38.60
N LEU A 715 29.35 15.01 39.15
CA LEU A 715 29.28 13.79 39.95
C LEU A 715 28.91 12.59 39.09
N GLU A 716 27.73 12.62 38.49
CA GLU A 716 27.21 11.57 37.61
C GLU A 716 26.03 12.08 36.79
N ALA A 717 25.59 11.30 35.81
CA ALA A 717 24.35 11.49 35.07
C ALA A 717 23.32 10.41 35.41
N LEU A 718 22.06 10.81 35.48
CA LEU A 718 20.88 9.99 35.79
C LEU A 718 19.80 10.15 34.70
N PRO A 719 18.89 9.18 34.51
CA PRO A 719 17.83 9.30 33.52
C PRO A 719 16.82 10.38 33.87
N GLY A 720 16.32 11.10 32.87
CA GLY A 720 15.24 12.09 33.01
C GLY A 720 13.95 11.50 33.59
N SER A 721 13.70 10.19 33.40
CA SER A 721 12.56 9.48 34.00
C SER A 721 12.57 9.45 35.53
N ASN A 722 13.70 9.74 36.18
CA ASN A 722 13.80 9.83 37.63
C ASN A 722 13.35 11.19 38.18
N LEU A 723 13.01 12.14 37.30
CA LEU A 723 12.50 13.44 37.69
C LEU A 723 11.15 13.28 38.39
N LEU A 724 11.04 13.84 39.60
CA LEU A 724 9.79 13.90 40.34
C LEU A 724 9.10 15.25 40.09
N PRO A 725 7.86 15.26 39.60
CA PRO A 725 7.11 16.48 39.33
C PRO A 725 6.77 17.22 40.64
N MET A 726 6.66 18.55 40.55
CA MET A 726 6.41 19.44 41.68
C MET A 726 5.04 20.11 41.60
N THR A 727 4.36 20.24 42.75
CA THR A 727 3.05 20.93 42.86
C THR A 727 3.17 22.38 43.33
N MET A 728 4.36 22.82 43.77
CA MET A 728 4.60 24.19 44.24
C MET A 728 4.99 25.10 43.07
N GLY A 729 4.36 26.28 42.97
CA GLY A 729 4.62 27.28 41.94
C GLY A 729 6.12 27.59 41.81
N GLY A 730 6.69 27.17 40.68
CA GLY A 730 8.13 27.12 40.47
C GLY A 730 8.69 28.37 39.83
N PHE A 731 9.89 28.72 40.26
CA PHE A 731 10.87 29.54 39.56
C PHE A 731 10.97 29.12 38.08
N GLU A 732 10.82 30.04 37.11
CA GLU A 732 10.84 29.68 35.68
C GLU A 732 12.14 28.93 35.30
N GLY A 733 11.99 27.76 34.66
CA GLY A 733 13.07 26.82 34.32
C GLY A 733 13.56 25.90 35.45
N ARG A 734 12.93 25.90 36.64
CA ARG A 734 13.02 24.80 37.60
C ARG A 734 11.97 23.74 37.28
N ILE A 735 12.40 22.56 36.88
CA ILE A 735 11.52 21.53 36.31
C ILE A 735 11.10 20.44 37.31
N GLY A 736 11.83 20.26 38.41
CA GLY A 736 11.46 19.24 39.40
C GLY A 736 12.53 18.95 40.46
N MET A 737 12.41 17.80 41.09
CA MET A 737 13.36 17.29 42.08
C MET A 737 13.88 15.90 41.70
N LEU A 738 15.06 15.56 42.21
CA LEU A 738 15.68 14.25 42.05
C LEU A 738 16.15 13.74 43.42
N ALA A 739 15.91 12.47 43.72
CA ALA A 739 16.49 11.80 44.88
C ALA A 739 17.85 11.22 44.51
N TYR A 740 18.92 11.72 45.14
CA TYR A 740 20.32 11.44 44.85
C TYR A 740 21.02 10.81 46.07
N GLY A 741 21.71 9.68 45.89
CA GLY A 741 22.49 9.01 46.94
C GLY A 741 22.98 7.62 46.53
N HIS A 742 24.16 7.23 47.01
CA HIS A 742 24.78 5.92 46.74
C HIS A 742 24.18 4.83 47.65
N ASP A 743 24.23 3.55 47.22
CA ASP A 743 23.78 2.41 48.03
C ASP A 743 24.58 2.34 49.35
N ASN A 744 23.90 2.69 50.46
CA ASN A 744 24.35 2.85 51.86
C ASN A 744 24.41 4.29 52.43
N GLU A 745 24.02 5.32 51.68
CA GLU A 745 23.88 6.70 52.20
C GLU A 745 22.41 7.17 52.22
N GLU A 746 22.08 8.14 53.09
CA GLU A 746 20.77 8.80 53.08
C GLU A 746 20.57 9.55 51.75
N LYS A 747 19.50 9.25 51.03
CA LYS A 747 19.15 9.91 49.75
C LYS A 747 18.86 11.39 49.99
N LYS A 748 19.72 12.26 49.47
CA LYS A 748 19.54 13.71 49.44
C LYS A 748 18.62 14.10 48.30
N ILE A 749 17.71 15.04 48.52
CA ILE A 749 16.85 15.58 47.47
C ILE A 749 17.51 16.82 46.89
N ILE A 750 17.71 16.83 45.57
CA ILE A 750 18.29 17.95 44.83
C ILE A 750 17.28 18.58 43.88
N TRP A 751 17.45 19.87 43.61
CA TRP A 751 16.66 20.60 42.62
C TRP A 751 17.18 20.32 41.22
N VAL A 752 16.27 20.14 40.26
CA VAL A 752 16.61 19.97 38.84
C VAL A 752 16.18 21.21 38.06
N PHE A 753 17.12 21.78 37.30
CA PHE A 753 16.94 22.95 36.46
C PHE A 753 17.13 22.57 34.98
N ASP A 754 16.43 23.26 34.10
CA ASP A 754 16.53 23.07 32.66
C ASP A 754 17.68 23.89 32.08
N LEU A 755 18.76 23.21 31.69
CA LEU A 755 19.93 23.88 31.10
C LEU A 755 19.60 24.42 29.71
N GLY A 756 18.67 23.80 28.98
CA GLY A 756 18.19 24.31 27.70
C GLY A 756 17.43 25.62 27.85
N TYR A 757 16.66 25.80 28.93
CA TYR A 757 16.04 27.09 29.26
C TYR A 757 17.08 28.15 29.61
N MET A 758 18.13 27.79 30.36
CA MET A 758 19.21 28.72 30.72
C MET A 758 19.99 29.22 29.49
N VAL A 759 20.10 28.42 28.44
CA VAL A 759 20.81 28.80 27.22
C VAL A 759 19.90 29.46 26.18
N ARG A 760 18.66 28.99 26.02
CA ARG A 760 17.73 29.40 24.94
C ARG A 760 16.57 30.30 25.39
N GLY A 761 16.30 30.38 26.69
CA GLY A 761 15.10 31.02 27.24
C GLY A 761 13.78 30.27 27.01
N ARG A 762 13.82 29.03 26.48
CA ARG A 762 12.65 28.17 26.24
C ARG A 762 12.81 26.84 26.96
N LEU A 763 11.71 26.34 27.53
CA LEU A 763 11.70 25.04 28.21
C LEU A 763 11.96 23.92 27.21
N THR A 764 12.83 23.01 27.59
CA THR A 764 13.16 21.79 26.86
C THR A 764 12.03 20.77 27.04
N GLU A 765 11.60 20.14 25.95
CA GLU A 765 10.65 19.04 26.02
C GLU A 765 11.31 17.82 26.66
N ILE A 766 10.77 17.34 27.78
CA ILE A 766 11.32 16.18 28.49
C ILE A 766 10.89 14.92 27.75
N THR A 767 11.84 14.28 27.08
CA THR A 767 11.63 13.02 26.36
C THR A 767 12.19 11.84 27.17
N ARG A 768 11.93 10.61 26.71
CA ARG A 768 12.53 9.40 27.33
C ARG A 768 14.07 9.36 27.22
N GLY A 769 14.65 10.08 26.26
CA GLY A 769 16.10 10.17 26.06
C GLY A 769 16.79 11.23 26.92
N SER A 770 16.03 12.15 27.54
CA SER A 770 16.59 13.26 28.34
C SER A 770 17.39 12.75 29.54
N GLN A 771 18.44 13.49 29.89
CA GLN A 771 19.42 13.11 30.90
C GLN A 771 19.53 14.22 31.96
N ILE A 772 19.81 13.86 33.21
CA ILE A 772 20.04 14.81 34.30
C ILE A 772 21.49 14.67 34.74
N ILE A 773 22.30 15.71 34.49
CA ILE A 773 23.68 15.78 34.96
C ILE A 773 23.66 16.37 36.38
N VAL A 774 24.17 15.61 37.35
CA VAL A 774 24.33 16.07 38.72
C VAL A 774 25.68 16.76 38.85
N VAL A 775 25.66 18.04 39.20
CA VAL A 775 26.85 18.86 39.39
C VAL A 775 26.99 19.27 40.85
N GLN A 776 28.22 19.53 41.28
CA GLN A 776 28.54 19.94 42.64
C GLN A 776 29.43 21.18 42.66
N HIS A 777 29.08 22.13 43.54
CA HIS A 777 29.88 23.30 43.84
C HIS A 777 29.92 23.53 45.36
N GLY A 778 31.05 23.23 45.98
CA GLY A 778 31.17 23.17 47.45
C GLY A 778 30.30 22.04 48.03
N ASP A 779 29.48 22.34 49.04
CA ASP A 779 28.59 21.35 49.70
C ASP A 779 27.21 21.22 49.03
N GLN A 780 26.96 21.91 47.92
CA GLN A 780 25.64 21.96 47.27
C GLN A 780 25.63 21.25 45.91
N SER A 781 24.61 20.42 45.70
CA SER A 781 24.40 19.68 44.46
C SER A 781 23.08 20.08 43.80
N ILE A 782 23.11 20.22 42.47
CA ILE A 782 21.92 20.47 41.64
C ILE A 782 21.92 19.52 40.44
N GLY A 783 20.76 19.27 39.87
CA GLY A 783 20.60 18.56 38.60
C GLY A 783 20.40 19.54 37.45
N LEU A 784 21.03 19.26 36.31
CA LEU A 784 20.86 20.00 35.06
C LEU A 784 20.28 19.06 34.00
N LEU A 785 19.10 19.37 33.48
CA LEU A 785 18.49 18.62 32.38
C LEU A 785 19.19 18.95 31.05
N VAL A 786 19.56 17.92 30.31
CA VAL A 786 20.14 17.98 28.97
C VAL A 786 19.47 16.98 28.04
N ASP A 787 19.63 17.17 26.73
CA ASP A 787 18.99 16.29 25.74
C ASP A 787 19.69 14.93 25.69
N GLU A 788 21.02 14.93 25.48
CA GLU A 788 21.82 13.70 25.35
C GLU A 788 23.23 13.88 25.93
N LEU A 789 23.87 12.78 26.34
CA LEU A 789 25.29 12.76 26.73
C LEU A 789 26.17 12.52 25.50
N HIS A 790 27.36 13.10 25.47
CA HIS A 790 28.32 12.89 24.39
C HIS A 790 29.53 12.07 24.87
N GLY A 791 30.45 12.67 25.62
CA GLY A 791 31.66 12.02 26.13
C GLY A 791 32.44 12.90 27.12
N VAL A 792 33.59 12.42 27.60
CA VAL A 792 34.49 13.19 28.50
C VAL A 792 35.87 13.42 27.85
N PRO A 793 35.98 14.27 26.81
CA PRO A 793 37.25 14.57 26.14
C PRO A 793 38.21 15.39 27.02
N GLU A 794 39.50 15.28 26.70
CA GLU A 794 40.59 16.07 27.29
C GLU A 794 41.10 17.07 26.25
N PHE A 795 41.21 18.36 26.63
CA PHE A 795 41.66 19.43 25.76
C PHE A 795 42.87 20.14 26.37
N SER A 796 43.87 20.45 25.55
CA SER A 796 45.00 21.28 25.98
C SER A 796 44.56 22.74 26.15
N ASP A 797 45.24 23.49 27.02
CA ASP A 797 44.90 24.90 27.28
C ASP A 797 44.99 25.79 26.02
N GLU A 798 45.73 25.35 24.99
CA GLU A 798 45.84 26.08 23.71
C GLU A 798 44.55 26.05 22.88
N LEU A 799 43.71 25.02 23.07
CA LEU A 799 42.43 24.87 22.38
C LEU A 799 41.30 25.64 23.08
N ILE A 800 41.56 26.16 24.29
CA ILE A 800 40.57 26.85 25.12
C ILE A 800 40.79 28.36 24.98
N SER A 801 39.80 29.06 24.43
CA SER A 801 39.84 30.51 24.26
C SER A 801 38.72 31.20 25.03
N PRO A 802 38.95 32.37 25.66
CA PRO A 802 37.88 33.13 26.29
C PRO A 802 36.89 33.63 25.24
N THR A 803 35.61 33.72 25.61
CA THR A 803 34.61 34.36 24.76
C THR A 803 34.90 35.87 24.58
N PRO A 804 34.43 36.50 23.49
CA PRO A 804 34.61 37.93 23.29
C PRO A 804 34.03 38.81 24.42
N PHE A 805 33.05 38.27 25.17
CA PHE A 805 32.23 38.99 26.15
C PHE A 805 32.52 38.61 27.62
N SER A 806 33.58 37.84 27.92
CA SER A 806 33.84 37.34 29.29
C SER A 806 34.30 38.40 30.31
N ARG A 807 34.36 39.68 29.94
CA ARG A 807 34.90 40.79 30.76
C ARG A 807 33.84 41.64 31.47
N HIS A 808 32.70 41.07 31.84
CA HIS A 808 31.71 41.72 32.71
C HIS A 808 31.92 41.32 34.18
N ASP A 809 31.89 42.29 35.11
CA ASP A 809 32.13 42.10 36.56
C ASP A 809 31.14 41.13 37.25
N GLY A 810 30.03 40.77 36.60
CA GLY A 810 29.01 39.85 37.10
C GLY A 810 29.16 38.38 36.67
N GLY A 811 30.19 38.04 35.89
CA GLY A 811 30.33 36.70 35.28
C GLY A 811 29.38 36.49 34.10
N THR A 812 29.62 35.42 33.33
CA THR A 812 28.79 35.02 32.18
C THR A 812 28.57 33.52 32.21
N LEU A 813 27.45 33.05 31.63
CA LEU A 813 27.13 31.62 31.53
C LEU A 813 28.17 30.86 30.70
N ILE A 814 28.74 31.50 29.67
CA ILE A 814 29.72 30.91 28.75
C ILE A 814 30.99 31.79 28.71
N PRO A 815 31.93 31.60 29.64
CA PRO A 815 33.17 32.39 29.71
C PRO A 815 34.22 31.93 28.69
N GLN A 816 34.14 30.69 28.21
CA GLN A 816 35.17 30.07 27.38
C GLN A 816 34.55 29.21 26.27
N VAL A 817 35.28 29.07 25.17
CA VAL A 817 34.95 28.19 24.03
C VAL A 817 36.16 27.33 23.70
N ILE A 818 35.93 26.04 23.51
CA ILE A 818 36.92 25.06 23.09
C ILE A 818 36.85 24.94 21.57
N ARG A 819 38.01 25.01 20.90
CA ARG A 819 38.16 24.87 19.44
C ARG A 819 38.61 23.44 19.11
N ALA A 820 37.66 22.55 18.88
CA ALA A 820 37.92 21.16 18.52
C ALA A 820 38.01 20.96 16.98
N ASN A 821 38.54 19.81 16.55
CA ASN A 821 38.69 19.41 15.14
C ASN A 821 39.35 20.50 14.26
N GLN A 822 40.50 21.02 14.70
CA GLN A 822 41.22 22.11 14.04
C GLN A 822 40.39 23.40 13.87
N GLY A 823 39.45 23.65 14.79
CA GLY A 823 38.61 24.85 14.80
C GLY A 823 37.30 24.73 14.01
N LYS A 824 36.97 23.54 13.48
CA LYS A 824 35.69 23.28 12.80
C LYS A 824 34.52 23.10 13.76
N VAL A 825 34.79 22.72 15.01
CA VAL A 825 33.78 22.51 16.05
C VAL A 825 34.09 23.44 17.22
N LEU A 826 33.12 24.27 17.59
CA LEU A 826 33.20 25.16 18.75
C LEU A 826 32.31 24.61 19.86
N ILE A 827 32.88 24.40 21.04
CA ILE A 827 32.17 23.84 22.20
C ILE A 827 32.11 24.91 23.28
N GLN A 828 30.90 25.29 23.70
CA GLN A 828 30.71 26.30 24.73
C GLN A 828 30.89 25.68 26.12
N VAL A 829 31.75 26.28 26.95
CA VAL A 829 31.99 25.82 28.33
C VAL A 829 31.04 26.53 29.28
N ILE A 830 30.22 25.76 30.01
CA ILE A 830 29.29 26.27 31.01
C ILE A 830 30.04 26.62 32.30
N ASN A 831 29.81 27.83 32.81
CA ASN A 831 30.35 28.28 34.09
C ASN A 831 29.42 27.94 35.24
N LEU A 832 29.73 26.86 35.95
CA LEU A 832 28.94 26.46 37.12
C LEU A 832 29.00 27.49 38.25
N ASP A 833 30.11 28.19 38.46
CA ASP A 833 30.22 29.20 39.53
C ASP A 833 29.18 30.31 39.32
N TYR A 834 28.99 30.75 38.07
CA TYR A 834 27.96 31.72 37.68
C TYR A 834 26.55 31.14 37.85
N VAL A 835 26.33 29.88 37.43
CA VAL A 835 25.03 29.20 37.63
C VAL A 835 24.63 29.17 39.10
N TYR A 836 25.56 28.76 39.98
CA TYR A 836 25.30 28.68 41.41
C TYR A 836 25.13 30.05 42.07
N SER A 837 25.90 31.08 41.67
CA SER A 837 25.74 32.43 42.23
C SER A 837 24.38 33.03 41.90
N THR A 838 23.93 32.88 40.66
CA THR A 838 22.67 33.45 40.17
C THR A 838 21.47 32.70 40.74
N LEU A 839 21.53 31.36 40.80
CA LEU A 839 20.50 30.56 41.47
C LEU A 839 20.38 30.86 42.97
N LYS A 840 21.49 31.17 43.66
CA LYS A 840 21.47 31.62 45.07
C LYS A 840 20.84 32.99 45.26
N ALA A 841 20.99 33.89 44.27
CA ALA A 841 20.34 35.19 44.26
C ALA A 841 18.82 35.09 43.98
N GLY A 842 18.34 33.91 43.59
CA GLY A 842 16.95 33.71 43.17
C GLY A 842 16.69 34.25 41.77
N GLU A 843 17.70 34.27 40.91
CA GLU A 843 17.62 34.63 39.49
C GLU A 843 17.98 33.41 38.62
N MET A 844 17.45 33.35 37.40
CA MET A 844 17.74 32.24 36.50
C MET A 844 18.95 32.60 35.64
N PRO A 845 20.01 31.78 35.58
CA PRO A 845 21.15 32.09 34.74
C PRO A 845 20.69 32.02 33.28
N CYS A 846 20.78 33.14 32.56
CA CYS A 846 20.44 33.22 31.15
C CYS A 846 21.61 33.79 30.33
N MET A 847 21.65 33.48 29.04
CA MET A 847 22.48 34.23 28.09
C MET A 847 21.94 35.68 27.99
N PRO A 848 22.80 36.70 27.96
CA PRO A 848 22.33 38.08 27.84
C PRO A 848 21.61 38.32 26.50
N GLU A 849 20.53 39.11 26.53
CA GLU A 849 19.57 39.32 25.44
C GLU A 849 20.13 39.73 24.05
N PRO A 850 21.29 40.40 23.84
CA PRO A 850 21.70 40.78 22.49
C PRO A 850 22.30 39.63 21.66
N VAL A 851 22.40 38.41 22.21
CA VAL A 851 22.89 37.21 21.48
C VAL A 851 21.74 36.31 21.01
N MET A 852 20.51 36.55 21.47
CA MET A 852 19.34 35.75 21.10
C MET A 852 18.71 36.12 19.74
N GLU A 853 18.99 37.31 19.20
CA GLU A 853 18.46 37.73 17.89
C GLU A 853 19.34 37.33 16.70
N ASP A 854 20.64 37.10 16.88
CA ASP A 854 21.56 36.69 15.79
C ASP A 854 21.67 35.17 15.59
N ALA A 855 20.99 34.38 16.44
CA ALA A 855 20.95 32.91 16.37
C ALA A 855 19.55 32.34 16.03
N ALA A 856 18.61 33.18 15.62
CA ALA A 856 17.26 32.80 15.18
C ALA A 856 17.15 32.67 13.66
#